data_AF-A0AAQ3R3U3-F1
#
_entry.id   AF-A0AAQ3R3U3-F1
#
_cell.length_a   1.000
_cell.length_b   1.000
_cell.length_c   1.000
_cell.angle_alpha   90.00
_cell.angle_beta   90.00
_cell.angle_gamma   90.00
#
_symmetry.space_group_name_H-M   'P 1'
#
loop_
_entity.id
_entity.type
_entity.pdbx_description
1 polymer ?
#
loop_
_entity_poly.entity_id
_entity_poly.type
_entity_poly.pdbx_seq_one_letter_code
_entity_poly.pdbx_strand_id
1 'polypeptide(L)'
;MLDGAAEVRPKMSNLLTSRQAEELHKSLVAYLNGCGYPKAAQAVRDEVNLSEDSFDDATSKKYEGLLEKKWTSVVRLQKKIMDLESRAGQLQNELDNATPSSLAARRNHDPATWLPRAPARHTLQSHRQPITCVAFHPLFSSLASGSEDCTIKIWDYELGELERTLKSHTKAVLDVDFGGPRGNTLLASCSSDLTIKLWDPADEYKNVRTLPGHDHSVSCVRFIPSGAAGAPLSGNLLASASRDKTIRIWDVTTGYCLRQLRGHGDWVRSLSATMDGRWLASASSDQTSRMWDLSQPDSNALKQTFVAHEHVVECCVFAPAATYAHLASMAGLKKPPPSSSTAEYIATGGRDKLIKIFSANGVCIKTLTGHDNWIRSLVFHPGGKYLLSCSDDKTIRCWDLSQEGKCVRVVEAADHFPPKSGKKAAPAPFPGTKAGVSKKQAKNPLLERRPRNFGIGQDVQPKRNMGRMVKWPEYVRLQRQRKILNMRLKVPPAIAQFQQTLDRNTAAQAFKLLTKYRPETKADKKERLLKEATAVAEGKKKEDVSKKPYTVKYGLNHVVALIEAKKTSLVLIPNDVDPIELVIFLPALCRKMGVPYAIVKGKARLGTVVHKKTAAALALTEVRAEDKAELSKLVQAIKEGYTDKAEESRRKWGGGIMGAKSQAAERKKKERAEREIKI
;
A
#
# COMPACT_ATOMS: atom_id res chain seq x y z
N MET A 1 45.85 -14.48 -52.01
CA MET A 1 46.16 -14.41 -50.57
C MET A 1 45.19 -13.39 -49.99
N LEU A 2 43.98 -13.78 -49.57
CA LEU A 2 43.65 -14.44 -48.27
C LEU A 2 44.32 -13.70 -47.11
N ASP A 3 43.69 -13.23 -46.04
CA ASP A 3 42.32 -13.20 -45.51
C ASP A 3 42.36 -12.07 -44.45
N GLY A 4 41.34 -11.27 -44.18
CA GLY A 4 40.07 -11.70 -43.59
C GLY A 4 40.11 -11.61 -42.06
N ALA A 5 40.29 -10.42 -41.49
CA ALA A 5 40.15 -10.18 -40.05
C ALA A 5 38.67 -9.92 -39.71
N ALA A 6 38.06 -10.90 -39.06
CA ALA A 6 36.66 -10.91 -38.66
C ALA A 6 36.33 -9.84 -37.60
N GLU A 7 35.35 -8.99 -37.91
CA GLU A 7 34.75 -8.02 -37.01
C GLU A 7 33.70 -8.73 -36.13
N VAL A 8 34.01 -8.92 -34.85
CA VAL A 8 33.10 -9.55 -33.87
C VAL A 8 31.98 -8.57 -33.52
N ARG A 9 30.80 -8.76 -34.11
CA ARG A 9 29.56 -8.09 -33.70
C ARG A 9 28.97 -8.73 -32.42
N PRO A 10 28.35 -7.94 -31.52
CA PRO A 10 27.76 -8.47 -30.30
C PRO A 10 26.51 -9.31 -30.62
N LYS A 11 26.52 -10.59 -30.22
CA LYS A 11 25.38 -11.50 -30.35
C LYS A 11 24.22 -11.01 -29.49
N MET A 12 23.11 -10.63 -30.13
CA MET A 12 21.79 -10.63 -29.50
C MET A 12 21.52 -12.05 -28.98
N SER A 13 21.15 -12.18 -27.71
CA SER A 13 20.81 -13.47 -27.11
C SER A 13 19.71 -14.17 -27.94
N ASN A 14 20.00 -15.35 -28.50
CA ASN A 14 18.99 -16.17 -29.16
C ASN A 14 17.85 -16.44 -28.17
N LEU A 15 16.68 -15.87 -28.44
CA LEU A 15 15.48 -15.95 -27.59
C LEU A 15 14.90 -17.37 -27.49
N LEU A 16 15.35 -18.29 -28.34
CA LEU A 16 14.90 -19.69 -28.39
C LEU A 16 16.09 -20.61 -28.13
N THR A 17 15.85 -21.71 -27.41
CA THR A 17 16.83 -22.80 -27.32
C THR A 17 17.02 -23.45 -28.70
N SER A 18 18.17 -24.07 -28.95
CA SER A 18 18.45 -24.74 -30.23
C SER A 18 17.33 -25.69 -30.66
N ARG A 19 16.84 -26.51 -29.73
CA ARG A 19 15.69 -27.40 -29.94
C ARG A 19 14.39 -26.67 -30.31
N GLN A 20 14.11 -25.54 -29.66
CA GLN A 20 12.91 -24.75 -29.96
C GLN A 20 13.00 -24.06 -31.32
N ALA A 21 14.20 -23.62 -31.72
CA ALA A 21 14.44 -23.06 -33.04
C ALA A 21 14.26 -24.11 -34.14
N GLU A 22 14.79 -25.33 -33.94
CA GLU A 22 14.60 -26.45 -34.86
C GLU A 22 13.13 -26.85 -35.02
N GLU A 23 12.37 -26.97 -33.91
CA GLU A 23 10.93 -27.25 -33.95
C GLU A 23 10.14 -26.15 -34.67
N LEU A 24 10.54 -24.87 -34.49
CA LEU A 24 9.94 -23.74 -35.18
C LEU A 24 10.20 -23.81 -36.68
N HIS A 25 11.44 -24.05 -37.09
CA HIS A 25 11.80 -24.14 -38.51
C HIS A 25 11.06 -25.28 -39.21
N LYS A 26 10.98 -26.47 -38.58
CA LYS A 26 10.18 -27.61 -39.09
C LYS A 26 8.70 -27.26 -39.21
N SER A 27 8.14 -26.51 -38.26
CA SER A 27 6.74 -26.06 -38.34
C SER A 27 6.49 -24.99 -39.40
N LEU A 28 7.48 -24.14 -39.71
CA LEU A 28 7.36 -23.11 -40.74
C LEU A 28 7.35 -23.73 -42.15
N VAL A 29 8.24 -24.68 -42.41
CA VAL A 29 8.31 -25.41 -43.68
C VAL A 29 7.05 -26.25 -43.89
N ALA A 30 6.57 -26.97 -42.86
CA ALA A 30 5.31 -27.73 -42.91
C ALA A 30 4.12 -26.83 -43.25
N TYR A 31 4.01 -25.67 -42.59
CA TYR A 31 2.92 -24.72 -42.80
C TYR A 31 2.91 -24.13 -44.21
N LEU A 32 4.08 -23.75 -44.75
CA LEU A 32 4.19 -23.20 -46.11
C LEU A 32 3.84 -24.23 -47.18
N ASN A 33 4.19 -25.51 -46.97
CA ASN A 33 3.78 -26.60 -47.83
C ASN A 33 2.27 -26.85 -47.75
N GLY A 34 1.68 -26.89 -46.55
CA GLY A 34 0.23 -27.05 -46.36
C GLY A 34 -0.61 -25.91 -46.95
N CYS A 35 -0.07 -24.69 -46.96
CA CYS A 35 -0.71 -23.51 -47.57
C CYS A 35 -0.52 -23.43 -49.10
N GLY A 36 0.19 -24.37 -49.73
CA GLY A 36 0.39 -24.38 -51.18
C GLY A 36 1.48 -23.45 -51.71
N TYR A 37 2.49 -23.08 -50.89
CA TYR A 37 3.62 -22.23 -51.28
C TYR A 37 4.97 -22.98 -51.31
N PRO A 38 5.15 -23.97 -52.23
CA PRO A 38 6.31 -24.86 -52.21
C PRO A 38 7.65 -24.15 -52.50
N LYS A 39 7.63 -23.10 -53.34
CA LYS A 39 8.85 -22.31 -53.65
C LYS A 39 9.40 -21.57 -52.42
N ALA A 40 8.51 -21.05 -51.57
CA ALA A 40 8.90 -20.37 -50.35
C ALA A 40 9.37 -21.37 -49.28
N ALA A 41 8.72 -22.54 -49.19
CA ALA A 41 9.14 -23.62 -48.30
C ALA A 41 10.55 -24.12 -48.63
N GLN A 42 10.88 -24.25 -49.92
CA GLN A 42 12.21 -24.66 -50.37
C GLN A 42 13.28 -23.61 -50.06
N ALA A 43 13.01 -22.32 -50.29
CA ALA A 43 13.93 -21.24 -49.94
C ALA A 43 14.25 -21.21 -48.42
N VAL A 44 13.23 -21.37 -47.57
CA VAL A 44 13.43 -21.45 -46.12
C VAL A 44 14.19 -22.72 -45.73
N ARG A 45 13.96 -23.84 -46.42
CA ARG A 45 14.67 -25.10 -46.16
C ARG A 45 16.17 -24.96 -46.45
N ASP A 46 16.51 -24.29 -47.53
CA ASP A 46 17.89 -24.01 -47.95
C ASP A 46 18.59 -23.06 -46.97
N GLU A 47 17.91 -22.00 -46.51
CA GLU A 47 18.45 -21.05 -45.52
C GLU A 47 18.72 -21.70 -44.15
N VAL A 48 17.95 -22.72 -43.78
CA VAL A 48 18.03 -23.37 -42.46
C VAL A 48 18.93 -24.63 -42.47
N ASN A 49 19.44 -25.07 -43.63
CA ASN A 49 20.23 -26.30 -43.79
C ASN A 49 19.53 -27.56 -43.23
N LEU A 50 18.23 -27.72 -43.51
CA LEU A 50 17.47 -28.93 -43.14
C LEU A 50 17.63 -30.02 -44.21
N SER A 51 18.42 -31.06 -43.92
CA SER A 51 18.66 -32.18 -44.85
C SER A 51 17.38 -32.92 -45.25
N GLU A 52 17.34 -33.48 -46.47
CA GLU A 52 16.17 -34.23 -46.98
C GLU A 52 15.80 -35.40 -46.07
N ASP A 53 16.79 -36.15 -45.56
CA ASP A 53 16.60 -37.30 -44.66
C ASP A 53 16.04 -36.95 -43.26
N SER A 54 16.01 -35.66 -42.87
CA SER A 54 15.60 -35.24 -41.52
C SER A 54 14.17 -34.74 -41.41
N PHE A 55 13.48 -34.59 -42.54
CA PHE A 55 12.13 -34.03 -42.64
C PHE A 55 11.37 -34.65 -43.82
N ASP A 56 10.81 -35.84 -43.55
CA ASP A 56 9.96 -36.62 -44.45
C ASP A 56 8.51 -36.10 -44.49
N ASP A 57 7.75 -36.51 -45.51
CA ASP A 57 6.35 -36.12 -45.72
C ASP A 57 5.43 -36.52 -44.54
N ALA A 58 5.78 -37.61 -43.82
CA ALA A 58 5.11 -38.02 -42.58
C ALA A 58 5.37 -37.05 -41.41
N THR A 59 6.56 -36.46 -41.33
CA THR A 59 6.89 -35.45 -40.31
C THR A 59 6.26 -34.10 -40.64
N SER A 60 6.09 -33.76 -41.92
CA SER A 60 5.39 -32.56 -42.38
C SER A 60 3.96 -32.49 -41.83
N LYS A 61 3.18 -33.57 -41.96
CA LYS A 61 1.81 -33.66 -41.41
C LYS A 61 1.72 -33.47 -39.89
N LYS A 62 2.75 -33.84 -39.13
CA LYS A 62 2.79 -33.67 -37.66
C LYS A 62 2.92 -32.20 -37.26
N TYR A 63 3.61 -31.38 -38.06
CA TYR A 63 3.95 -30.01 -37.73
C TYR A 63 3.08 -28.95 -38.41
N GLU A 64 2.28 -29.33 -39.42
CA GLU A 64 1.39 -28.46 -40.20
C GLU A 64 0.45 -27.60 -39.32
N GLY A 65 -0.22 -28.20 -38.33
CA GLY A 65 -1.12 -27.48 -37.41
C GLY A 65 -0.47 -26.92 -36.13
N LEU A 66 0.85 -27.08 -35.94
CA LEU A 66 1.51 -26.65 -34.70
C LEU A 66 1.66 -25.14 -34.62
N LEU A 67 1.93 -24.48 -35.75
CA LEU A 67 2.11 -23.04 -35.82
C LEU A 67 0.80 -22.30 -35.48
N GLU A 68 -0.34 -22.78 -35.99
CA GLU A 68 -1.67 -22.24 -35.70
C GLU A 68 -2.08 -22.44 -34.23
N LYS A 69 -1.81 -23.62 -33.65
CA LYS A 69 -2.05 -23.90 -32.23
C LYS A 69 -1.20 -23.01 -31.32
N LYS A 70 0.08 -22.81 -31.66
CA LYS A 70 0.96 -21.89 -30.92
C LYS A 70 0.51 -20.44 -31.11
N TRP A 71 0.13 -20.03 -32.32
CA TRP A 71 -0.38 -18.69 -32.60
C TRP A 71 -1.65 -18.38 -31.81
N THR A 72 -2.64 -19.28 -31.81
CA THR A 72 -3.88 -19.11 -31.03
C THR A 72 -3.65 -19.10 -29.51
N SER A 73 -2.69 -19.90 -29.01
CA SER A 73 -2.26 -19.83 -27.60
C SER A 73 -1.58 -18.51 -27.27
N VAL A 74 -0.67 -18.03 -28.14
CA VAL A 74 0.00 -16.73 -28.01
C VAL A 74 -1.01 -15.60 -28.03
N VAL A 75 -2.01 -15.62 -28.92
CA VAL A 75 -3.09 -14.62 -28.95
C VAL A 75 -3.93 -14.65 -27.67
N ARG A 76 -4.27 -15.83 -27.13
CA ARG A 76 -4.96 -15.94 -25.82
C ARG A 76 -4.10 -15.41 -24.68
N LEU A 77 -2.81 -15.70 -24.68
CA LEU A 77 -1.86 -15.20 -23.67
C LEU A 77 -1.66 -13.69 -23.80
N GLN A 78 -1.51 -13.16 -25.02
CA GLN A 78 -1.44 -11.73 -25.29
C GLN A 78 -2.72 -11.01 -24.84
N LYS A 79 -3.90 -11.59 -25.11
CA LYS A 79 -5.17 -11.05 -24.61
C LYS A 79 -5.21 -11.05 -23.08
N LYS A 80 -4.77 -12.13 -22.42
CA LYS A 80 -4.70 -12.20 -20.97
C LYS A 80 -3.68 -11.23 -20.37
N ILE A 81 -2.54 -11.04 -21.04
CA ILE A 81 -1.53 -10.04 -20.68
C ILE A 81 -2.12 -8.63 -20.81
N MET A 82 -2.79 -8.31 -21.92
CA MET A 82 -3.49 -7.03 -22.09
C MET A 82 -4.58 -6.80 -21.05
N ASP A 83 -5.36 -7.82 -20.70
CA ASP A 83 -6.39 -7.74 -19.64
C ASP A 83 -5.75 -7.49 -18.26
N LEU A 84 -4.63 -8.16 -17.97
CA LEU A 84 -3.88 -7.97 -16.72
C LEU A 84 -3.16 -6.63 -16.66
N GLU A 85 -2.57 -6.17 -17.77
CA GLU A 85 -1.96 -4.84 -17.90
C GLU A 85 -3.01 -3.74 -17.79
N SER A 86 -4.21 -3.95 -18.34
CA SER A 86 -5.35 -3.05 -18.20
C SER A 86 -5.82 -2.98 -16.75
N ARG A 87 -5.99 -4.13 -16.07
CA ARG A 87 -6.33 -4.18 -14.62
C ARG A 87 -5.24 -3.54 -13.77
N ALA A 88 -3.97 -3.80 -14.05
CA ALA A 88 -2.85 -3.19 -13.35
C ALA A 88 -2.84 -1.67 -13.58
N GLY A 89 -3.13 -1.21 -14.80
CA GLY A 89 -3.31 0.19 -15.14
C GLY A 89 -4.51 0.83 -14.45
N GLN A 90 -5.63 0.13 -14.29
CA GLN A 90 -6.80 0.57 -13.54
C GLN A 90 -6.50 0.74 -12.06
N LEU A 91 -5.91 -0.28 -11.42
CA LEU A 91 -5.47 -0.23 -10.02
C LEU A 91 -4.42 0.87 -9.78
N GLN A 92 -3.49 1.04 -10.72
CA GLN A 92 -2.49 2.12 -10.67
C GLN A 92 -3.16 3.50 -10.81
N ASN A 93 -4.14 3.63 -11.70
CA ASN A 93 -4.92 4.85 -11.86
C ASN A 93 -5.78 5.13 -10.62
N GLU A 94 -6.34 4.12 -9.97
CA GLU A 94 -7.06 4.28 -8.69
C GLU A 94 -6.12 4.76 -7.59
N LEU A 95 -4.91 4.21 -7.50
CA LEU A 95 -3.87 4.66 -6.59
C LEU A 95 -3.43 6.10 -6.87
N ASP A 96 -3.25 6.46 -8.14
CA ASP A 96 -2.83 7.80 -8.56
C ASP A 96 -3.95 8.84 -8.41
N ASN A 97 -5.22 8.41 -8.46
CA ASN A 97 -6.40 9.27 -8.29
C ASN A 97 -6.95 9.28 -6.86
N ALA A 98 -6.43 8.44 -5.96
CA ALA A 98 -6.72 8.50 -4.54
C ALA A 98 -6.26 9.87 -4.00
N THR A 99 -7.21 10.80 -3.86
CA THR A 99 -6.95 12.17 -3.42
C THR A 99 -6.28 12.22 -2.05
N PRO A 100 -5.48 13.27 -1.76
CA PRO A 100 -4.86 13.44 -0.45
C PRO A 100 -5.85 13.73 0.68
N SER A 101 -7.17 13.63 0.49
CA SER A 101 -8.15 13.59 1.58
C SER A 101 -8.06 12.29 2.38
N SER A 102 -7.88 11.15 1.70
CA SER A 102 -7.67 9.85 2.35
C SER A 102 -6.26 9.73 2.96
N LEU A 103 -5.27 10.43 2.38
CA LEU A 103 -3.91 10.55 2.92
C LEU A 103 -3.75 11.66 3.97
N ALA A 104 -4.59 12.70 4.01
CA ALA A 104 -4.55 13.76 5.03
C ALA A 104 -5.20 13.32 6.35
N ALA A 105 -6.02 12.27 6.34
CA ALA A 105 -6.35 11.52 7.54
C ALA A 105 -5.11 10.85 8.17
N ARG A 106 -3.97 10.76 7.46
CA ARG A 106 -2.65 10.43 8.01
C ARG A 106 -2.02 11.64 8.72
N ARG A 107 -2.79 12.29 9.59
CA ARG A 107 -2.17 12.97 10.72
C ARG A 107 -1.43 11.86 11.46
N ASN A 108 -0.09 11.89 11.41
CA ASN A 108 0.78 11.06 12.25
C ASN A 108 0.38 11.30 13.71
N HIS A 109 -0.68 10.65 14.16
CA HIS A 109 -0.95 10.47 15.55
C HIS A 109 0.16 9.54 16.03
N ASP A 110 0.96 10.03 16.97
CA ASP A 110 1.95 9.19 17.64
C ASP A 110 1.26 7.90 18.08
N PRO A 111 1.68 6.71 17.58
CA PRO A 111 1.04 5.44 17.89
C PRO A 111 1.02 5.14 19.39
N ALA A 112 1.82 5.85 20.20
CA ALA A 112 1.80 5.75 21.66
C ALA A 112 0.62 6.50 22.32
N THR A 113 -0.05 7.43 21.63
CA THR A 113 -1.05 8.33 22.23
C THR A 113 -2.46 8.20 21.64
N TRP A 114 -2.63 7.43 20.57
CA TRP A 114 -3.91 7.29 19.91
C TRP A 114 -4.88 6.45 20.78
N LEU A 115 -6.16 6.78 20.73
CA LEU A 115 -7.22 6.02 21.38
C LEU A 115 -8.41 5.92 20.42
N PRO A 116 -9.16 4.80 20.43
CA PRO A 116 -10.36 4.66 19.61
C PRO A 116 -11.39 5.74 19.94
N ARG A 117 -12.03 6.29 18.91
CA ARG A 117 -13.03 7.36 19.01
C ARG A 117 -14.18 7.06 18.06
N ALA A 118 -15.38 7.46 18.47
CA ALA A 118 -16.54 7.53 17.59
C ALA A 118 -16.53 8.86 16.81
N PRO A 119 -17.11 8.90 15.60
CA PRO A 119 -17.71 7.76 14.86
C PRO A 119 -16.66 6.87 14.18
N ALA A 120 -17.02 5.63 13.89
CA ALA A 120 -16.16 4.71 13.13
C ALA A 120 -15.83 5.29 11.74
N ARG A 121 -14.57 5.15 11.31
CA ARG A 121 -14.12 5.67 10.01
C ARG A 121 -14.72 4.91 8.84
N HIS A 122 -14.80 3.58 8.95
CA HIS A 122 -15.36 2.69 7.93
C HIS A 122 -16.28 1.66 8.61
N THR A 123 -17.40 1.33 7.96
CA THR A 123 -18.34 0.28 8.36
C THR A 123 -18.38 -0.79 7.26
N LEU A 124 -17.68 -1.90 7.48
CA LEU A 124 -17.49 -2.95 6.48
C LEU A 124 -18.59 -4.02 6.61
N GLN A 125 -19.54 -4.02 5.69
CA GLN A 125 -20.68 -4.95 5.70
C GLN A 125 -20.64 -5.86 4.47
N SER A 126 -20.33 -7.15 4.68
CA SER A 126 -20.49 -8.16 3.61
C SER A 126 -20.60 -9.62 4.08
N HIS A 127 -20.26 -9.92 5.33
CA HIS A 127 -20.52 -11.24 5.92
C HIS A 127 -22.02 -11.46 6.11
N ARG A 128 -22.45 -12.71 5.96
CA ARG A 128 -23.88 -13.08 6.08
C ARG A 128 -24.27 -13.50 7.50
N GLN A 129 -23.29 -13.89 8.29
CA GLN A 129 -23.44 -14.34 9.68
C GLN A 129 -22.49 -13.56 10.59
N PRO A 130 -22.55 -13.73 11.92
CA PRO A 130 -21.68 -13.04 12.85
C PRO A 130 -20.19 -13.20 12.51
N ILE A 131 -19.43 -12.13 12.76
CA ILE A 131 -17.98 -12.12 12.63
C ILE A 131 -17.41 -12.63 13.95
N THR A 132 -16.55 -13.64 13.88
CA THR A 132 -15.97 -14.31 15.05
C THR A 132 -14.60 -13.73 15.40
N CYS A 133 -13.83 -13.33 14.39
CA CYS A 133 -12.44 -12.94 14.55
C CYS A 133 -11.99 -11.95 13.47
N VAL A 134 -10.94 -11.20 13.81
CA VAL A 134 -10.34 -10.19 12.96
C VAL A 134 -8.82 -10.18 13.20
N ALA A 135 -8.02 -10.13 12.15
CA ALA A 135 -6.56 -10.07 12.21
C ALA A 135 -6.00 -9.05 11.22
N PHE A 136 -5.08 -8.20 11.68
CA PHE A 136 -4.38 -7.24 10.83
C PHE A 136 -3.14 -7.86 10.22
N HIS A 137 -2.87 -7.58 8.94
CA HIS A 137 -1.62 -7.96 8.32
C HIS A 137 -0.46 -7.11 8.92
N PRO A 138 0.70 -7.71 9.28
CA PRO A 138 1.78 -6.99 9.96
C PRO A 138 2.47 -5.91 9.10
N LEU A 139 2.41 -6.05 7.77
CA LEU A 139 3.11 -5.16 6.83
C LEU A 139 2.22 -4.38 5.85
N PHE A 140 1.02 -4.86 5.53
CA PHE A 140 0.17 -4.32 4.46
C PHE A 140 -1.10 -3.73 5.07
N SER A 141 -1.81 -2.85 4.35
CA SER A 141 -3.08 -2.27 4.77
C SER A 141 -4.27 -3.25 4.72
N SER A 142 -3.98 -4.56 4.84
CA SER A 142 -4.97 -5.62 4.72
C SER A 142 -5.44 -6.09 6.10
N LEU A 143 -6.73 -6.40 6.18
CA LEU A 143 -7.44 -6.92 7.33
C LEU A 143 -8.15 -8.21 6.94
N ALA A 144 -7.95 -9.29 7.70
CA ALA A 144 -8.72 -10.52 7.54
C ALA A 144 -9.85 -10.56 8.57
N SER A 145 -11.05 -10.94 8.15
CA SER A 145 -12.17 -11.27 9.04
C SER A 145 -12.67 -12.68 8.78
N GLY A 146 -12.88 -13.45 9.83
CA GLY A 146 -13.52 -14.76 9.78
C GLY A 146 -14.95 -14.69 10.31
N SER A 147 -15.84 -15.50 9.74
CA SER A 147 -17.25 -15.54 10.15
C SER A 147 -17.78 -16.96 10.26
N GLU A 148 -18.91 -17.07 10.94
CA GLU A 148 -19.73 -18.28 10.99
C GLU A 148 -20.23 -18.72 9.59
N ASP A 149 -20.25 -17.81 8.61
CA ASP A 149 -20.63 -18.10 7.21
C ASP A 149 -19.62 -18.98 6.44
N CYS A 150 -18.63 -19.55 7.15
CA CYS A 150 -17.55 -20.39 6.64
C CYS A 150 -16.56 -19.66 5.70
N THR A 151 -16.67 -18.34 5.57
CA THR A 151 -15.79 -17.54 4.72
C THR A 151 -14.80 -16.72 5.53
N ILE A 152 -13.65 -16.46 4.91
CA ILE A 152 -12.71 -15.44 5.35
C ILE A 152 -12.75 -14.34 4.32
N LYS A 153 -12.85 -13.09 4.77
CA LYS A 153 -12.83 -11.92 3.89
C LYS A 153 -11.59 -11.10 4.17
N ILE A 154 -10.95 -10.67 3.10
CA ILE A 154 -9.78 -9.80 3.13
C ILE A 154 -10.23 -8.42 2.68
N TRP A 155 -9.93 -7.42 3.50
CA TRP A 155 -10.34 -6.04 3.33
C TRP A 155 -9.12 -5.14 3.28
N ASP A 156 -9.20 -4.07 2.51
CA ASP A 156 -8.29 -2.94 2.68
C ASP A 156 -8.92 -2.00 3.71
N TYR A 157 -8.29 -1.88 4.89
CA TYR A 157 -8.82 -1.02 5.96
C TYR A 157 -8.56 0.48 5.72
N GLU A 158 -7.68 0.85 4.77
CA GLU A 158 -7.44 2.25 4.40
C GLU A 158 -8.53 2.80 3.48
N LEU A 159 -8.96 1.97 2.51
CA LEU A 159 -10.01 2.30 1.54
C LEU A 159 -11.40 1.89 2.02
N GLY A 160 -11.48 0.86 2.86
CA GLY A 160 -12.73 0.27 3.33
C GLY A 160 -13.41 -0.62 2.29
N GLU A 161 -12.63 -1.24 1.41
CA GLU A 161 -13.12 -2.07 0.32
C GLU A 161 -12.84 -3.56 0.58
N LEU A 162 -13.71 -4.42 0.05
CA LEU A 162 -13.52 -5.86 0.09
C LEU A 162 -12.58 -6.26 -1.04
N GLU A 163 -11.35 -6.65 -0.69
CA GLU A 163 -10.40 -7.16 -1.69
C GLU A 163 -10.85 -8.54 -2.17
N ARG A 164 -11.05 -9.49 -1.24
CA ARG A 164 -11.30 -10.89 -1.57
C ARG A 164 -12.19 -11.62 -0.57
N THR A 165 -12.89 -12.63 -1.08
CA THR A 165 -13.64 -13.60 -0.27
C THR A 165 -13.06 -15.00 -0.49
N LEU A 166 -12.53 -15.59 0.56
CA LEU A 166 -11.96 -16.93 0.59
C LEU A 166 -13.03 -17.92 1.07
N LYS A 167 -13.36 -18.90 0.23
CA LYS A 167 -14.13 -20.07 0.66
C LYS A 167 -13.20 -20.98 1.44
N SER A 168 -13.25 -20.85 2.76
CA SER A 168 -12.17 -21.33 3.62
C SER A 168 -12.42 -22.75 4.15
N HIS A 169 -13.52 -22.94 4.84
CA HIS A 169 -13.81 -24.11 5.68
C HIS A 169 -15.21 -24.66 5.40
N THR A 170 -15.50 -25.85 5.91
CA THR A 170 -16.86 -26.45 5.77
C THR A 170 -17.82 -25.99 6.86
N LYS A 171 -17.29 -25.52 8.00
CA LYS A 171 -18.02 -24.95 9.14
C LYS A 171 -17.49 -23.59 9.53
N ALA A 172 -18.15 -22.95 10.50
CA ALA A 172 -17.80 -21.65 11.06
C ALA A 172 -16.30 -21.48 11.32
N VAL A 173 -15.72 -20.39 10.81
CA VAL A 173 -14.35 -19.98 11.10
C VAL A 173 -14.37 -19.32 12.47
N LEU A 174 -13.54 -19.78 13.40
CA LEU A 174 -13.56 -19.29 14.79
C LEU A 174 -12.45 -18.27 15.07
N ASP A 175 -11.28 -18.44 14.46
CA ASP A 175 -10.15 -17.54 14.65
C ASP A 175 -9.26 -17.51 13.41
N VAL A 176 -8.56 -16.38 13.26
CA VAL A 176 -7.67 -16.07 12.15
C VAL A 176 -6.47 -15.33 12.71
N ASP A 177 -5.27 -15.62 12.21
CA ASP A 177 -4.05 -14.93 12.61
C ASP A 177 -3.07 -14.77 11.44
N PHE A 178 -2.33 -13.66 11.42
CA PHE A 178 -1.26 -13.42 10.47
C PHE A 178 0.10 -13.59 11.14
N GLY A 179 0.96 -14.40 10.53
CA GLY A 179 2.30 -14.64 11.03
C GLY A 179 3.05 -15.63 10.16
N GLY A 180 4.22 -16.09 10.58
CA GLY A 180 4.97 -17.07 9.81
C GLY A 180 6.48 -16.87 9.88
N PRO A 181 7.23 -17.59 9.02
CA PRO A 181 8.67 -17.50 8.92
C PRO A 181 9.15 -16.07 8.63
N ARG A 182 10.37 -15.73 9.05
CA ARG A 182 10.96 -14.43 8.70
C ARG A 182 10.97 -14.24 7.18
N GLY A 183 10.23 -13.24 6.71
CA GLY A 183 10.13 -12.89 5.29
C GLY A 183 8.99 -13.54 4.52
N ASN A 184 8.22 -14.46 5.13
CA ASN A 184 7.00 -15.00 4.53
C ASN A 184 5.82 -14.90 5.52
N THR A 185 4.86 -14.02 5.24
CA THR A 185 3.67 -13.88 6.08
C THR A 185 2.60 -14.82 5.54
N LEU A 186 2.14 -15.74 6.38
CA LEU A 186 1.03 -16.64 6.12
C LEU A 186 -0.20 -16.20 6.91
N LEU A 187 -1.37 -16.62 6.44
CA LEU A 187 -2.62 -16.51 7.17
C LEU A 187 -3.00 -17.90 7.67
N ALA A 188 -3.21 -18.03 8.99
CA ALA A 188 -3.78 -19.24 9.57
C ALA A 188 -5.26 -19.00 9.87
N SER A 189 -6.10 -19.98 9.56
CA SER A 189 -7.51 -19.99 9.95
C SER A 189 -7.87 -21.29 10.63
N CYS A 190 -8.75 -21.21 11.62
CA CYS A 190 -9.27 -22.39 12.30
C CYS A 190 -10.80 -22.41 12.28
N SER A 191 -11.36 -23.61 12.33
CA SER A 191 -12.79 -23.82 12.18
C SER A 191 -13.33 -24.90 13.10
N SER A 192 -14.65 -24.90 13.24
CA SER A 192 -15.41 -25.99 13.82
C SER A 192 -15.39 -27.29 13.01
N ASP A 193 -14.78 -27.28 11.82
CA ASP A 193 -14.56 -28.47 10.99
C ASP A 193 -13.34 -29.32 11.41
N LEU A 194 -12.75 -29.01 12.58
CA LEU A 194 -11.59 -29.69 13.17
C LEU A 194 -10.26 -29.39 12.48
N THR A 195 -10.28 -28.60 11.40
CA THR A 195 -9.09 -28.33 10.61
C THR A 195 -8.55 -26.93 10.84
N ILE A 196 -7.24 -26.80 10.66
CA ILE A 196 -6.55 -25.52 10.57
C ILE A 196 -6.04 -25.39 9.15
N LYS A 197 -6.28 -24.27 8.48
CA LYS A 197 -5.84 -24.03 7.12
C LYS A 197 -4.80 -22.91 7.09
N LEU A 198 -3.75 -23.12 6.29
CA LEU A 198 -2.72 -22.13 6.02
C LEU A 198 -2.90 -21.59 4.61
N TRP A 199 -2.90 -20.27 4.48
CA TRP A 199 -3.07 -19.55 3.23
C TRP A 199 -1.86 -18.67 2.98
N ASP A 200 -1.43 -18.59 1.72
CA ASP A 200 -0.32 -17.73 1.30
C ASP A 200 -0.85 -16.43 0.68
N PRO A 201 -0.77 -15.28 1.36
CA PRO A 201 -1.14 -13.97 0.81
C PRO A 201 -0.40 -13.62 -0.49
N ALA A 202 0.84 -14.10 -0.68
CA ALA A 202 1.65 -13.82 -1.87
C ALA A 202 1.20 -14.64 -3.09
N ASP A 203 0.77 -15.88 -2.88
CA ASP A 203 0.19 -16.75 -3.93
C ASP A 203 -1.34 -16.70 -3.89
N GLU A 204 -1.88 -15.49 -4.01
CA GLU A 204 -3.32 -15.27 -4.11
C GLU A 204 -4.17 -15.93 -2.99
N TYR A 205 -3.71 -15.95 -1.74
CA TYR A 205 -4.38 -16.66 -0.64
C TYR A 205 -4.78 -18.09 -1.03
N LYS A 206 -3.92 -18.79 -1.78
CA LYS A 206 -4.11 -20.20 -2.05
C LYS A 206 -3.88 -21.01 -0.77
N ASN A 207 -4.66 -22.08 -0.60
CA ASN A 207 -4.46 -23.00 0.52
C ASN A 207 -3.13 -23.73 0.33
N VAL A 208 -2.16 -23.46 1.20
CA VAL A 208 -0.86 -24.13 1.20
C VAL A 208 -0.99 -25.50 1.85
N ARG A 209 -1.65 -25.52 3.01
CA ARG A 209 -1.78 -26.71 3.85
C ARG A 209 -3.11 -26.72 4.60
N THR A 210 -3.57 -27.92 4.90
CA THR A 210 -4.64 -28.20 5.85
C THR A 210 -4.05 -29.11 6.93
N LEU A 211 -4.14 -28.71 8.19
CA LEU A 211 -3.61 -29.41 9.36
C LEU A 211 -4.77 -30.11 10.09
N PRO A 212 -4.93 -31.42 9.90
CA PRO A 212 -5.86 -32.23 10.68
C PRO A 212 -5.20 -32.74 11.97
N GLY A 213 -5.99 -32.92 13.03
CA GLY A 213 -5.54 -33.67 14.19
C GLY A 213 -6.26 -33.34 15.51
N HIS A 214 -7.01 -32.25 15.58
CA HIS A 214 -7.89 -32.02 16.74
C HIS A 214 -9.14 -32.89 16.65
N ASP A 215 -9.63 -33.34 17.82
CA ASP A 215 -10.80 -34.24 17.90
C ASP A 215 -12.12 -33.48 18.05
N HIS A 216 -12.05 -32.16 18.26
CA HIS A 216 -13.19 -31.27 18.35
C HIS A 216 -12.88 -29.88 17.76
N SER A 217 -13.93 -29.05 17.58
CA SER A 217 -13.88 -27.67 17.11
C SER A 217 -12.67 -26.89 17.64
N VAL A 218 -11.91 -26.29 16.72
CA VAL A 218 -10.70 -25.51 17.01
C VAL A 218 -11.11 -24.06 17.21
N SER A 219 -10.95 -23.56 18.42
CA SER A 219 -11.43 -22.25 18.88
C SER A 219 -10.48 -21.11 18.58
N CYS A 220 -9.17 -21.34 18.62
CA CYS A 220 -8.16 -20.29 18.50
C CYS A 220 -6.91 -20.80 17.82
N VAL A 221 -6.25 -19.92 17.06
CA VAL A 221 -4.98 -20.18 16.39
C VAL A 221 -4.05 -18.97 16.52
N ARG A 222 -2.79 -19.19 16.86
CA ARG A 222 -1.78 -18.14 17.00
C ARG A 222 -0.42 -18.58 16.48
N PHE A 223 0.23 -17.73 15.68
CA PHE A 223 1.63 -17.93 15.34
C PHE A 223 2.51 -17.63 16.55
N ILE A 224 3.49 -18.49 16.79
CA ILE A 224 4.51 -18.27 17.81
C ILE A 224 5.68 -17.55 17.13
N PRO A 225 6.00 -16.30 17.52
CA PRO A 225 7.09 -15.56 16.90
C PRO A 225 8.44 -16.26 17.12
N SER A 226 9.22 -16.42 16.06
CA SER A 226 10.61 -16.90 16.15
C SER A 226 11.51 -15.75 16.64
N GLY A 227 11.90 -15.83 17.92
CA GLY A 227 12.78 -14.86 18.59
C GLY A 227 14.16 -14.70 17.93
N ALA A 228 14.91 -13.67 18.32
CA ALA A 228 16.26 -13.38 17.83
C ALA A 228 17.18 -14.63 17.85
N ALA A 229 18.21 -14.63 16.99
CA ALA A 229 19.18 -15.72 16.88
C ALA A 229 19.70 -16.14 18.27
N GLY A 230 19.33 -17.36 18.72
CA GLY A 230 19.66 -17.88 20.05
C GLY A 230 18.46 -18.37 20.89
N ALA A 231 17.21 -18.15 20.47
CA ALA A 231 16.06 -18.78 21.12
C ALA A 231 16.02 -20.30 20.83
N PRO A 232 15.78 -21.18 21.83
CA PRO A 232 15.82 -22.64 21.65
C PRO A 232 14.70 -23.18 20.74
N LEU A 233 13.64 -22.39 20.52
CA LEU A 233 12.59 -22.65 19.54
C LEU A 233 12.70 -21.68 18.36
N SER A 234 13.75 -21.80 17.56
CA SER A 234 13.89 -21.08 16.29
C SER A 234 13.00 -21.68 15.18
N GLY A 235 11.77 -22.09 15.50
CA GLY A 235 10.86 -22.79 14.60
C GLY A 235 9.72 -21.91 14.10
N ASN A 236 9.25 -22.17 12.88
CA ASN A 236 8.02 -21.59 12.34
C ASN A 236 6.83 -22.29 12.99
N LEU A 237 6.51 -21.94 14.22
CA LEU A 237 5.53 -22.67 15.02
C LEU A 237 4.15 -22.00 15.04
N LEU A 238 3.12 -22.83 15.10
CA LEU A 238 1.72 -22.44 15.25
C LEU A 238 1.13 -23.13 16.46
N ALA A 239 0.41 -22.40 17.31
CA ALA A 239 -0.35 -22.97 18.41
C ALA A 239 -1.84 -22.95 18.07
N SER A 240 -2.55 -24.02 18.41
CA SER A 240 -4.01 -24.09 18.29
C SER A 240 -4.65 -24.63 19.55
N ALA A 241 -5.83 -24.12 19.86
CA ALA A 241 -6.65 -24.55 20.99
C ALA A 241 -7.96 -25.13 20.49
N SER A 242 -8.45 -26.17 21.18
CA SER A 242 -9.68 -26.86 20.81
C SER A 242 -10.57 -27.16 22.01
N ARG A 243 -11.83 -27.46 21.69
CA ARG A 243 -12.81 -28.04 22.61
C ARG A 243 -12.47 -29.46 23.04
N ASP A 244 -11.50 -30.11 22.42
CA ASP A 244 -10.92 -31.39 22.87
C ASP A 244 -10.09 -31.27 24.16
N LYS A 245 -10.05 -30.07 24.78
CA LYS A 245 -9.33 -29.73 26.02
C LYS A 245 -7.81 -29.69 25.85
N THR A 246 -7.32 -29.77 24.63
CA THR A 246 -5.89 -29.80 24.32
C THR A 246 -5.46 -28.58 23.53
N ILE A 247 -4.17 -28.26 23.67
CA ILE A 247 -3.49 -27.25 22.87
C ILE A 247 -2.46 -28.00 22.04
N ARG A 248 -2.43 -27.80 20.73
CA ARG A 248 -1.47 -28.45 19.83
C ARG A 248 -0.50 -27.42 19.28
N ILE A 249 0.78 -27.80 19.20
CA ILE A 249 1.85 -27.02 18.58
C ILE A 249 2.22 -27.70 17.26
N TRP A 250 2.18 -26.93 16.19
CA TRP A 250 2.43 -27.39 14.83
C TRP A 250 3.69 -26.74 14.27
N ASP A 251 4.42 -27.47 13.45
CA ASP A 251 5.37 -26.85 12.54
C ASP A 251 4.65 -26.41 11.27
N VAL A 252 4.70 -25.12 10.97
CA VAL A 252 4.09 -24.50 9.79
C VAL A 252 4.71 -25.03 8.50
N THR A 253 5.99 -25.39 8.52
CA THR A 253 6.75 -25.80 7.33
C THR A 253 6.36 -27.22 6.90
N THR A 254 6.36 -28.16 7.85
CA THR A 254 6.04 -29.57 7.57
C THR A 254 4.53 -29.85 7.66
N GLY A 255 3.82 -29.15 8.53
CA GLY A 255 2.43 -29.39 8.88
C GLY A 255 2.25 -30.45 9.96
N TYR A 256 3.32 -30.92 10.60
CA TYR A 256 3.23 -31.93 11.65
C TYR A 256 2.88 -31.32 13.01
N CYS A 257 2.07 -32.04 13.77
CA CYS A 257 1.83 -31.76 15.19
C CYS A 257 3.06 -32.18 15.99
N LEU A 258 3.83 -31.22 16.50
CA LEU A 258 5.03 -31.47 17.29
C LEU A 258 4.73 -31.82 18.73
N ARG A 259 3.78 -31.12 19.35
CA ARG A 259 3.44 -31.29 20.77
C ARG A 259 1.94 -31.17 21.01
N GLN A 260 1.46 -31.92 21.99
CA GLN A 260 0.12 -31.80 22.53
C GLN A 260 0.22 -31.47 24.02
N LEU A 261 -0.23 -30.27 24.41
CA LEU A 261 -0.29 -29.83 25.79
C LEU A 261 -1.68 -30.19 26.35
N ARG A 262 -1.66 -30.99 27.41
CA ARG A 262 -2.85 -31.41 28.16
C ARG A 262 -2.79 -30.84 29.56
N GLY A 263 -3.95 -30.47 30.10
CA GLY A 263 -4.04 -30.03 31.49
C GLY A 263 -5.35 -29.34 31.82
N HIS A 264 -5.94 -28.62 30.86
CA HIS A 264 -7.25 -28.01 31.06
C HIS A 264 -8.35 -29.05 31.26
N GLY A 265 -9.30 -28.74 32.15
CA GLY A 265 -10.43 -29.62 32.47
C GLY A 265 -11.56 -29.57 31.44
N ASP A 266 -11.60 -28.50 30.64
CA ASP A 266 -12.66 -28.21 29.68
C ASP A 266 -12.13 -27.40 28.47
N TRP A 267 -13.05 -26.95 27.60
CA TRP A 267 -12.79 -26.24 26.35
C TRP A 267 -11.86 -25.04 26.52
N VAL A 268 -10.70 -25.10 25.84
CA VAL A 268 -9.74 -24.00 25.71
C VAL A 268 -10.25 -22.97 24.70
N ARG A 269 -10.46 -21.72 25.10
CA ARG A 269 -11.13 -20.68 24.31
C ARG A 269 -10.16 -19.78 23.54
N SER A 270 -9.02 -19.44 24.14
CA SER A 270 -8.10 -18.45 23.59
C SER A 270 -6.65 -18.78 23.93
N LEU A 271 -5.74 -18.31 23.07
CA LEU A 271 -4.30 -18.42 23.22
C LEU A 271 -3.63 -17.05 23.01
N SER A 272 -2.53 -16.83 23.71
CA SER A 272 -1.62 -15.71 23.48
C SER A 272 -0.18 -16.15 23.65
N ALA A 273 0.66 -15.85 22.67
CA ALA A 273 2.09 -16.14 22.71
C ALA A 273 2.89 -14.88 23.07
N THR A 274 4.03 -15.06 23.76
CA THR A 274 4.99 -13.98 23.96
C THR A 274 5.83 -13.71 22.71
N MET A 275 6.35 -12.49 22.60
CA MET A 275 7.13 -12.05 21.43
C MET A 275 8.47 -12.79 21.25
N ASP A 276 9.00 -13.39 22.32
CA ASP A 276 10.19 -14.24 22.28
C ASP A 276 9.88 -15.69 21.89
N GLY A 277 8.59 -16.05 21.81
CA GLY A 277 8.12 -17.39 21.47
C GLY A 277 8.31 -18.44 22.58
N ARG A 278 8.74 -18.03 23.78
CA ARG A 278 9.02 -18.94 24.89
C ARG A 278 7.76 -19.34 25.66
N TRP A 279 6.84 -18.41 25.86
CA TRP A 279 5.68 -18.63 26.73
C TRP A 279 4.38 -18.60 25.94
N LEU A 280 3.44 -19.44 26.36
CA LEU A 280 2.08 -19.46 25.85
C LEU A 280 1.11 -19.32 27.02
N ALA A 281 0.10 -18.46 26.87
CA ALA A 281 -1.01 -18.34 27.79
C ALA A 281 -2.25 -18.96 27.14
N SER A 282 -3.05 -19.66 27.93
CA SER A 282 -4.33 -20.21 27.51
C SER A 282 -5.45 -19.83 28.47
N ALA A 283 -6.64 -19.60 27.91
CA ALA A 283 -7.88 -19.37 28.65
C ALA A 283 -8.84 -20.52 28.41
N SER A 284 -9.56 -20.98 29.44
CA SER A 284 -10.47 -22.11 29.33
C SER A 284 -11.82 -21.89 30.02
N SER A 285 -12.77 -22.74 29.63
CA SER A 285 -14.10 -22.86 30.23
C SER A 285 -14.07 -23.49 31.62
N ASP A 286 -12.95 -24.10 32.01
CA ASP A 286 -12.69 -24.58 33.38
C ASP A 286 -12.43 -23.44 34.39
N GLN A 287 -12.68 -22.19 34.00
CA GLN A 287 -12.51 -20.97 34.80
C GLN A 287 -11.05 -20.63 35.14
N THR A 288 -10.10 -21.39 34.59
CA THR A 288 -8.67 -21.15 34.78
C THR A 288 -8.03 -20.57 33.52
N SER A 289 -6.97 -19.79 33.74
CA SER A 289 -5.98 -19.50 32.70
C SER A 289 -4.67 -20.18 33.07
N ARG A 290 -3.88 -20.61 32.08
CA ARG A 290 -2.62 -21.32 32.32
C ARG A 290 -1.49 -20.72 31.51
N MET A 291 -0.28 -20.76 32.08
CA MET A 291 0.96 -20.35 31.42
C MET A 291 1.85 -21.56 31.19
N TRP A 292 2.28 -21.73 29.95
CA TRP A 292 3.06 -22.86 29.46
C TRP A 292 4.45 -22.41 29.03
N ASP A 293 5.50 -23.12 29.46
CA ASP A 293 6.86 -22.98 28.96
C ASP A 293 7.04 -23.85 27.71
N LEU A 294 7.27 -23.22 26.56
CA LEU A 294 7.50 -23.91 25.31
C LEU A 294 8.96 -24.34 25.12
N SER A 295 9.90 -23.91 25.98
CA SER A 295 11.32 -24.30 25.89
C SER A 295 11.58 -25.75 26.32
N GLN A 296 10.70 -26.32 27.14
CA GLN A 296 10.82 -27.69 27.63
C GLN A 296 10.09 -28.65 26.67
N PRO A 297 10.75 -29.73 26.21
CA PRO A 297 10.15 -30.68 25.27
C PRO A 297 9.08 -31.59 25.90
N ASP A 298 9.05 -31.72 27.23
CA ASP A 298 8.21 -32.69 27.94
C ASP A 298 6.85 -32.15 28.43
N SER A 299 5.99 -33.10 28.83
CA SER A 299 4.60 -32.93 29.28
C SER A 299 4.40 -32.00 30.49
N ASN A 300 5.47 -31.59 31.18
CA ASN A 300 5.43 -30.65 32.30
C ASN A 300 5.64 -29.18 31.87
N ALA A 301 5.07 -28.81 30.72
CA ALA A 301 5.12 -27.45 30.20
C ALA A 301 4.31 -26.47 31.05
N LEU A 302 3.40 -26.93 31.91
CA LEU A 302 2.58 -26.07 32.75
C LEU A 302 3.41 -25.44 33.88
N LYS A 303 3.61 -24.13 33.82
CA LYS A 303 4.32 -23.40 34.88
C LYS A 303 3.40 -22.88 35.97
N GLN A 304 2.29 -22.26 35.58
CA GLN A 304 1.39 -21.61 36.53
C GLN A 304 -0.06 -21.73 36.08
N THR A 305 -0.95 -21.97 37.04
CA THR A 305 -2.40 -21.90 36.86
C THR A 305 -2.92 -20.66 37.58
N PHE A 306 -3.66 -19.84 36.86
CA PHE A 306 -4.36 -18.66 37.36
C PHE A 306 -5.82 -19.05 37.55
N VAL A 307 -6.30 -19.06 38.79
CA VAL A 307 -7.72 -19.11 39.09
C VAL A 307 -8.28 -17.73 38.77
N ALA A 308 -8.69 -17.57 37.51
CA ALA A 308 -8.92 -16.26 36.95
C ALA A 308 -10.31 -15.77 37.35
N HIS A 309 -11.37 -16.53 37.06
CA HIS A 309 -12.74 -16.04 37.11
C HIS A 309 -13.67 -17.04 37.82
N GLU A 310 -14.85 -16.57 38.23
CA GLU A 310 -15.92 -17.46 38.75
C GLU A 310 -16.75 -18.10 37.62
N HIS A 311 -16.47 -17.69 36.38
CA HIS A 311 -17.10 -18.18 35.16
C HIS A 311 -16.04 -18.39 34.07
N VAL A 312 -16.44 -19.01 32.95
CA VAL A 312 -15.65 -19.20 31.73
C VAL A 312 -14.75 -18.00 31.39
N VAL A 313 -13.46 -18.28 31.15
CA VAL A 313 -12.50 -17.30 30.65
C VAL A 313 -12.54 -17.31 29.13
N GLU A 314 -12.82 -16.16 28.52
CA GLU A 314 -12.96 -16.03 27.07
C GLU A 314 -11.64 -15.65 26.40
N CYS A 315 -10.86 -14.77 27.02
CA CYS A 315 -9.64 -14.25 26.42
C CYS A 315 -8.50 -14.09 27.44
N CYS A 316 -7.28 -14.28 26.96
CA CYS A 316 -6.05 -14.09 27.72
C CYS A 316 -4.99 -13.40 26.85
N VAL A 317 -4.25 -12.45 27.39
CA VAL A 317 -3.18 -11.74 26.66
C VAL A 317 -2.00 -11.43 27.57
N PHE A 318 -0.79 -11.68 27.07
CA PHE A 318 0.44 -11.24 27.71
C PHE A 318 0.66 -9.74 27.60
N ALA A 319 1.12 -9.13 28.69
CA ALA A 319 1.46 -7.73 28.71
C ALA A 319 2.79 -7.48 27.97
N PRO A 320 2.87 -6.52 27.03
CA PRO A 320 4.14 -6.17 26.38
C PRO A 320 5.04 -5.38 27.34
N ALA A 321 6.35 -5.41 27.13
CA ALA A 321 7.33 -4.74 28.00
C ALA A 321 7.04 -3.24 28.25
N ALA A 322 6.41 -2.55 27.30
CA ALA A 322 6.00 -1.15 27.44
C ALA A 322 5.01 -0.92 28.61
N THR A 323 4.22 -1.93 28.98
CA THR A 323 3.24 -1.85 30.08
C THR A 323 3.84 -2.06 31.46
N TYR A 324 5.04 -2.68 31.55
CA TYR A 324 5.60 -3.16 32.81
C TYR A 324 5.81 -2.05 33.84
N ALA A 325 6.15 -0.83 33.40
CA ALA A 325 6.30 0.32 34.30
C ALA A 325 4.99 0.65 35.05
N HIS A 326 3.86 0.58 34.34
CA HIS A 326 2.55 0.88 34.91
C HIS A 326 2.03 -0.27 35.75
N LEU A 327 2.18 -1.52 35.28
CA LEU A 327 1.75 -2.70 36.00
C LEU A 327 2.58 -2.93 37.28
N ALA A 328 3.90 -2.69 37.24
CA ALA A 328 4.76 -2.78 38.41
C ALA A 328 4.37 -1.78 39.49
N SER A 329 4.02 -0.54 39.09
CA SER A 329 3.51 0.46 40.03
C SER A 329 2.21 0.00 40.71
N MET A 330 1.30 -0.63 39.97
CA MET A 330 0.06 -1.19 40.54
C MET A 330 0.30 -2.40 41.43
N ALA A 331 1.33 -3.19 41.13
CA ALA A 331 1.76 -4.33 41.95
C ALA A 331 2.55 -3.91 43.20
N GLY A 332 2.81 -2.62 43.41
CA GLY A 332 3.60 -2.12 44.54
C GLY A 332 5.11 -2.32 44.42
N LEU A 333 5.61 -2.66 43.22
CA LEU A 333 7.04 -2.87 42.96
C LEU A 333 7.74 -1.53 42.70
N LYS A 334 8.80 -1.23 43.48
CA LYS A 334 9.60 0.01 43.37
C LYS A 334 10.41 0.12 42.08
N LYS A 335 10.77 -1.01 41.47
CA LYS A 335 11.47 -1.08 40.18
C LYS A 335 10.69 -1.99 39.24
N PRO A 336 10.41 -1.54 38.00
CA PRO A 336 9.75 -2.40 37.03
C PRO A 336 10.69 -3.52 36.58
N PRO A 337 10.13 -4.67 36.18
CA PRO A 337 10.93 -5.75 35.63
C PRO A 337 11.67 -5.30 34.36
N PRO A 338 12.85 -5.89 34.06
CA PRO A 338 13.63 -5.53 32.89
C PRO A 338 12.82 -5.65 31.59
N SER A 339 13.07 -4.77 30.62
CA SER A 339 12.42 -4.85 29.31
C SER A 339 12.80 -6.10 28.50
N SER A 340 13.87 -6.81 28.92
CA SER A 340 14.27 -8.11 28.38
C SER A 340 13.46 -9.26 28.96
N SER A 341 12.74 -9.06 30.07
CA SER A 341 11.92 -10.11 30.66
C SER A 341 10.62 -10.29 29.89
N THR A 342 10.18 -11.54 29.77
CA THR A 342 9.00 -11.94 29.02
C THR A 342 8.04 -12.68 29.95
N ALA A 343 6.74 -12.51 29.73
CA ALA A 343 5.67 -13.12 30.53
C ALA A 343 5.58 -12.68 32.01
N GLU A 344 5.86 -11.41 32.32
CA GLU A 344 5.75 -10.91 33.71
C GLU A 344 4.31 -10.66 34.17
N TYR A 345 3.44 -10.27 33.24
CA TYR A 345 2.04 -9.97 33.52
C TYR A 345 1.11 -10.51 32.45
N ILE A 346 -0.08 -10.93 32.87
CA ILE A 346 -1.12 -11.49 32.02
C ILE A 346 -2.45 -10.80 32.34
N ALA A 347 -3.20 -10.40 31.33
CA ALA A 347 -4.59 -9.98 31.47
C ALA A 347 -5.53 -11.07 30.99
N THR A 348 -6.62 -11.26 31.72
CA THR A 348 -7.67 -12.25 31.44
C THR A 348 -9.03 -11.58 31.50
N GLY A 349 -9.93 -12.00 30.62
CA GLY A 349 -11.31 -11.50 30.55
C GLY A 349 -12.29 -12.66 30.60
N GLY A 350 -13.27 -12.54 31.51
CA GLY A 350 -14.25 -13.57 31.78
C GLY A 350 -15.68 -13.18 31.38
N ARG A 351 -16.55 -14.20 31.40
CA ARG A 351 -18.01 -14.00 31.34
C ARG A 351 -18.60 -13.44 32.63
N ASP A 352 -17.81 -13.38 33.70
CA ASP A 352 -18.13 -12.68 34.95
C ASP A 352 -18.08 -11.15 34.82
N LYS A 353 -17.81 -10.63 33.61
CA LYS A 353 -17.75 -9.19 33.27
C LYS A 353 -16.52 -8.49 33.86
N LEU A 354 -15.58 -9.26 34.39
CA LEU A 354 -14.37 -8.76 35.02
C LEU A 354 -13.17 -8.93 34.08
N ILE A 355 -12.28 -7.95 34.14
CA ILE A 355 -10.93 -8.09 33.59
C ILE A 355 -9.99 -8.23 34.79
N LYS A 356 -9.20 -9.29 34.82
CA LYS A 356 -8.23 -9.52 35.90
C LYS A 356 -6.82 -9.54 35.35
N ILE A 357 -5.95 -8.80 36.03
CA ILE A 357 -4.52 -8.69 35.69
C ILE A 357 -3.73 -9.45 36.74
N PHE A 358 -2.92 -10.40 36.29
CA PHE A 358 -2.10 -11.28 37.10
C PHE A 358 -0.61 -10.97 36.91
N SER A 359 0.17 -11.15 37.98
CA SER A 359 1.63 -11.31 37.91
C SER A 359 1.97 -12.76 37.49
N ALA A 360 3.15 -12.97 36.92
CA ALA A 360 3.68 -14.29 36.57
C ALA A 360 3.60 -15.33 37.71
N ASN A 361 3.64 -14.86 38.96
CA ASN A 361 3.58 -15.70 40.17
C ASN A 361 2.17 -16.17 40.55
N GLY A 362 1.13 -15.82 39.78
CA GLY A 362 -0.25 -16.22 40.07
C GLY A 362 -1.07 -15.20 40.85
N VAL A 363 -0.46 -14.13 41.36
CA VAL A 363 -1.14 -13.12 42.18
C VAL A 363 -1.97 -12.19 41.30
N CYS A 364 -3.25 -12.01 41.64
CA CYS A 364 -4.11 -11.02 41.00
C CYS A 364 -3.75 -9.62 41.52
N ILE A 365 -3.26 -8.76 40.64
CA ILE A 365 -2.83 -7.39 40.95
C ILE A 365 -4.03 -6.44 40.97
N LYS A 366 -4.90 -6.56 39.97
CA LYS A 366 -6.05 -5.69 39.81
C LYS A 366 -7.20 -6.41 39.13
N THR A 367 -8.41 -6.11 39.62
CA THR A 367 -9.67 -6.45 38.96
C THR A 367 -10.29 -5.16 38.44
N LEU A 368 -10.52 -5.09 37.13
CA LEU A 368 -11.19 -3.97 36.48
C LEU A 368 -12.68 -4.33 36.33
N THR A 369 -13.51 -3.51 36.95
CA THR A 369 -14.97 -3.61 36.91
C THR A 369 -15.52 -2.50 36.02
N GLY A 370 -16.47 -2.83 35.15
CA GLY A 370 -17.20 -1.80 34.41
C GLY A 370 -18.07 -2.32 33.28
N HIS A 371 -17.65 -3.37 32.57
CA HIS A 371 -18.47 -3.96 31.51
C HIS A 371 -19.77 -4.55 32.07
N ASP A 372 -20.85 -4.43 31.30
CA ASP A 372 -22.17 -4.93 31.72
C ASP A 372 -22.44 -6.37 31.26
N ASN A 373 -21.58 -6.91 30.39
CA ASN A 373 -21.72 -8.24 29.80
C ASN A 373 -20.36 -8.92 29.58
N TRP A 374 -20.37 -10.11 28.96
CA TRP A 374 -19.19 -10.95 28.74
C TRP A 374 -18.11 -10.21 27.97
N ILE A 375 -16.85 -10.39 28.39
CA ILE A 375 -15.69 -9.81 27.71
C ILE A 375 -15.23 -10.78 26.63
N ARG A 376 -15.06 -10.30 25.40
CA ARG A 376 -14.72 -11.14 24.24
C ARG A 376 -13.26 -11.07 23.86
N SER A 377 -12.65 -9.88 23.95
CA SER A 377 -11.25 -9.69 23.60
C SER A 377 -10.61 -8.59 24.42
N LEU A 378 -9.30 -8.72 24.59
CA LEU A 378 -8.43 -7.80 25.31
C LEU A 378 -7.22 -7.52 24.45
N VAL A 379 -6.75 -6.28 24.41
CA VAL A 379 -5.53 -5.89 23.69
C VAL A 379 -4.81 -4.79 24.46
N PHE A 380 -3.52 -4.98 24.73
CA PHE A 380 -2.68 -3.91 25.27
C PHE A 380 -2.32 -2.91 24.17
N HIS A 381 -2.40 -1.62 24.51
CA HIS A 381 -1.99 -0.56 23.61
C HIS A 381 -0.46 -0.61 23.38
N PRO A 382 0.05 -0.37 22.16
CA PRO A 382 1.49 -0.41 21.88
C PRO A 382 2.32 0.55 22.74
N GLY A 383 1.74 1.70 23.12
CA GLY A 383 2.34 2.66 24.05
C GLY A 383 2.38 2.21 25.51
N GLY A 384 1.82 1.06 25.87
CA GLY A 384 1.89 0.46 27.21
C GLY A 384 1.01 1.10 28.30
N LYS A 385 0.52 2.32 28.08
CA LYS A 385 -0.31 3.03 29.06
C LYS A 385 -1.75 2.49 29.17
N TYR A 386 -2.31 2.02 28.06
CA TYR A 386 -3.73 1.67 27.99
C TYR A 386 -3.96 0.18 27.72
N LEU A 387 -5.07 -0.33 28.23
CA LEU A 387 -5.64 -1.64 27.88
C LEU A 387 -7.00 -1.40 27.20
N LEU A 388 -7.24 -2.08 26.08
CA LEU A 388 -8.51 -2.05 25.36
C LEU A 388 -9.26 -3.36 25.61
N SER A 389 -10.56 -3.26 25.83
CA SER A 389 -11.46 -4.42 25.97
C SER A 389 -12.69 -4.25 25.11
N CYS A 390 -13.18 -5.36 24.56
CA CYS A 390 -14.49 -5.42 23.91
C CYS A 390 -15.40 -6.42 24.63
N SER A 391 -16.69 -6.11 24.66
CA SER A 391 -17.69 -6.89 25.37
C SER A 391 -19.00 -6.97 24.58
N ASP A 392 -19.80 -7.99 24.89
CA ASP A 392 -21.17 -8.16 24.41
C ASP A 392 -22.12 -7.04 24.90
N ASP A 393 -21.65 -6.10 25.72
CA ASP A 393 -22.36 -4.86 26.05
C ASP A 393 -22.34 -3.82 24.93
N LYS A 394 -21.79 -4.18 23.75
CA LYS A 394 -21.65 -3.34 22.54
C LYS A 394 -20.63 -2.21 22.68
N THR A 395 -19.83 -2.23 23.75
CA THR A 395 -18.83 -1.19 24.01
C THR A 395 -17.40 -1.69 23.84
N ILE A 396 -16.55 -0.79 23.37
CA ILE A 396 -15.10 -0.89 23.49
C ILE A 396 -14.67 0.08 24.59
N ARG A 397 -13.98 -0.42 25.61
CA ARG A 397 -13.51 0.40 26.73
C ARG A 397 -12.00 0.53 26.73
N CYS A 398 -11.53 1.73 27.08
CA CYS A 398 -10.13 2.06 27.24
C CYS A 398 -9.82 2.26 28.73
N TRP A 399 -8.94 1.42 29.26
CA TRP A 399 -8.50 1.44 30.66
C TRP A 399 -7.11 2.04 30.75
N ASP A 400 -6.91 3.01 31.63
CA ASP A 400 -5.61 3.64 31.87
C ASP A 400 -4.87 2.95 33.02
N LEU A 401 -3.83 2.18 32.66
CA LEU A 401 -3.01 1.42 33.60
C LEU A 401 -2.15 2.33 34.48
N SER A 402 -1.88 3.57 34.07
CA SER A 402 -1.17 4.55 34.91
C SER A 402 -2.01 5.12 36.03
N GLN A 403 -3.34 5.06 35.90
CA GLN A 403 -4.31 5.50 36.90
C GLN A 403 -5.05 4.32 37.53
N GLU A 404 -4.31 3.27 37.86
CA GLU A 404 -4.84 2.06 38.49
C GLU A 404 -5.97 1.35 37.72
N GLY A 405 -5.97 1.47 36.39
CA GLY A 405 -6.98 0.82 35.55
C GLY A 405 -8.32 1.54 35.54
N LYS A 406 -8.37 2.87 35.72
CA LYS A 406 -9.60 3.64 35.52
C LYS A 406 -10.07 3.58 34.07
N CYS A 407 -11.38 3.44 33.86
CA CYS A 407 -11.98 3.53 32.53
C CYS A 407 -11.97 4.98 32.07
N VAL A 408 -11.13 5.30 31.08
CA VAL A 408 -10.96 6.67 30.55
C VAL A 408 -11.93 6.95 29.40
N ARG A 409 -12.28 5.92 28.64
CA ARG A 409 -13.14 6.09 27.47
C ARG A 409 -14.01 4.86 27.24
N VAL A 410 -15.26 5.14 26.89
CA VAL A 410 -16.22 4.15 26.41
C VAL A 410 -16.58 4.56 24.99
N VAL A 411 -16.47 3.63 24.05
CA VAL A 411 -16.85 3.82 22.64
C VAL A 411 -17.96 2.83 22.33
N GLU A 412 -19.11 3.33 21.90
CA GLU A 412 -20.20 2.49 21.40
C GLU A 412 -19.85 2.07 19.96
N ALA A 413 -19.73 0.77 19.73
CA ALA A 413 -19.11 0.23 18.51
C ALA A 413 -20.10 -0.49 17.58
N ALA A 414 -21.27 -0.96 18.06
CA ALA A 414 -22.21 -1.73 17.24
C ALA A 414 -23.66 -1.66 17.74
N ASP A 415 -24.63 -1.71 16.80
CA ASP A 415 -26.07 -1.72 17.11
C ASP A 415 -26.62 -3.12 17.44
N HIS A 416 -25.94 -4.21 17.05
CA HIS A 416 -26.51 -5.56 17.11
C HIS A 416 -25.53 -6.63 17.63
N PHE A 417 -25.75 -7.10 18.86
CA PHE A 417 -25.33 -8.39 19.42
C PHE A 417 -26.56 -8.96 20.16
N PRO A 418 -26.84 -10.29 20.13
CA PRO A 418 -28.06 -10.85 20.72
C PRO A 418 -28.09 -10.69 22.26
N PRO A 419 -29.24 -10.33 22.89
CA PRO A 419 -29.27 -9.93 24.31
C PRO A 419 -29.84 -10.99 25.27
N LYS A 420 -29.53 -10.78 26.58
CA LYS A 420 -30.23 -11.11 27.86
C LYS A 420 -29.29 -11.81 28.87
N SER A 421 -29.22 -11.52 30.18
CA SER A 421 -30.08 -10.77 31.13
C SER A 421 -29.34 -10.43 32.46
N GLY A 422 -29.69 -9.29 33.09
CA GLY A 422 -29.61 -8.95 34.54
C GLY A 422 -28.22 -8.79 35.21
N LYS A 423 -27.99 -7.99 36.27
CA LYS A 423 -28.66 -6.91 37.03
C LYS A 423 -27.52 -6.00 37.56
N LYS A 424 -27.76 -4.69 37.77
CA LYS A 424 -26.78 -3.70 38.24
C LYS A 424 -26.60 -3.72 39.77
N ALA A 425 -25.39 -3.43 40.26
CA ALA A 425 -25.10 -3.06 41.65
C ALA A 425 -24.27 -1.77 41.70
N ALA A 426 -24.57 -0.90 42.68
CA ALA A 426 -24.07 0.47 42.85
C ALA A 426 -22.72 0.56 43.61
N PRO A 427 -21.95 1.66 43.49
CA PRO A 427 -20.64 1.81 44.14
C PRO A 427 -20.70 2.60 45.47
N ALA A 428 -19.68 2.40 46.32
CA ALA A 428 -19.38 3.20 47.52
C ALA A 428 -17.85 3.50 47.60
N PRO A 429 -17.34 4.34 48.53
CA PRO A 429 -16.83 5.68 48.24
C PRO A 429 -15.31 5.87 48.47
N PHE A 430 -14.79 7.02 48.01
CA PHE A 430 -13.41 7.50 48.16
C PHE A 430 -12.92 7.65 49.62
N PRO A 431 -11.60 7.51 49.85
CA PRO A 431 -10.78 8.60 50.41
C PRO A 431 -9.42 8.69 49.67
N GLY A 432 -8.56 9.70 49.73
CA GLY A 432 -8.42 10.93 50.48
C GLY A 432 -7.01 11.44 50.15
N THR A 433 -6.90 12.68 49.69
CA THR A 433 -5.67 13.36 49.22
C THR A 433 -4.74 13.77 50.36
N LYS A 434 -3.40 13.67 50.17
CA LYS A 434 -2.43 14.66 50.71
C LYS A 434 -1.21 14.88 49.78
N ALA A 435 -0.97 16.15 49.46
CA ALA A 435 0.27 16.74 48.92
C ALA A 435 1.37 16.80 50.02
N GLY A 436 2.67 17.00 49.81
CA GLY A 436 3.50 17.47 48.71
C GLY A 436 4.61 18.34 49.35
N VAL A 437 5.91 18.18 49.02
CA VAL A 437 6.97 19.13 49.43
C VAL A 437 8.09 19.17 48.37
N SER A 438 8.55 20.39 48.07
CA SER A 438 9.58 20.79 47.11
C SER A 438 10.93 21.08 47.78
N LYS A 439 12.07 20.87 47.06
CA LYS A 439 13.14 21.89 46.82
C LYS A 439 14.46 21.33 46.22
N LYS A 440 14.98 22.13 45.28
CA LYS A 440 16.38 22.38 44.83
C LYS A 440 17.12 21.35 43.94
N GLN A 441 17.74 21.88 42.87
CA GLN A 441 18.41 21.19 41.75
C GLN A 441 19.64 20.40 42.20
N ALA A 442 19.68 19.11 41.83
CA ALA A 442 20.82 18.21 42.02
C ALA A 442 21.61 18.03 40.71
N LYS A 443 22.94 18.09 40.77
CA LYS A 443 23.80 17.45 39.74
C LYS A 443 23.44 15.96 39.76
N ASN A 444 22.75 15.49 38.71
CA ASN A 444 22.07 14.21 38.73
C ASN A 444 23.09 13.06 38.53
N PRO A 445 23.37 12.22 39.55
CA PRO A 445 24.31 11.11 39.45
C PRO A 445 23.81 9.99 38.50
N LEU A 446 22.59 10.11 37.97
CA LEU A 446 21.94 9.17 37.05
C LEU A 446 22.14 9.52 35.57
N LEU A 447 22.68 10.69 35.23
CA LEU A 447 22.93 11.11 33.84
C LEU A 447 24.39 10.87 33.47
N GLU A 448 24.71 9.61 33.16
CA GLU A 448 26.00 9.24 32.58
C GLU A 448 26.07 9.66 31.11
N ARG A 449 27.07 10.47 30.75
CA ARG A 449 27.40 10.70 29.34
C ARG A 449 27.99 9.41 28.78
N ARG A 450 27.20 8.64 28.02
CA ARG A 450 27.64 7.44 27.31
C ARG A 450 27.87 7.76 25.83
N PRO A 451 29.04 8.30 25.45
CA PRO A 451 29.34 8.55 24.05
C PRO A 451 29.42 7.21 23.30
N ARG A 452 28.67 7.11 22.20
CA ARG A 452 28.82 6.00 21.26
C ARG A 452 29.74 6.42 20.13
N ASN A 453 30.67 5.56 19.76
CA ASN A 453 31.55 5.76 18.63
C ASN A 453 31.02 4.99 17.43
N PHE A 454 30.51 5.72 16.43
CA PHE A 454 29.92 5.14 15.23
C PHE A 454 30.94 4.95 14.08
N GLY A 455 32.23 4.83 14.44
CA GLY A 455 33.27 4.37 13.53
C GLY A 455 32.98 2.96 13.00
N ILE A 456 33.61 2.61 11.87
CA ILE A 456 33.42 1.30 11.25
C ILE A 456 33.93 0.22 12.22
N GLY A 457 33.07 -0.75 12.55
CA GLY A 457 33.39 -1.87 13.46
C GLY A 457 33.27 -1.57 14.96
N GLN A 458 32.78 -0.39 15.35
CA GLN A 458 32.56 0.02 16.75
C GLN A 458 31.07 -0.12 17.11
N ASP A 459 30.43 0.90 17.65
CA ASP A 459 29.00 0.86 17.98
C ASP A 459 28.12 0.78 16.72
N VAL A 460 26.97 0.11 16.86
CA VAL A 460 25.96 0.02 15.79
C VAL A 460 25.59 1.42 15.30
N GLN A 461 25.73 1.64 13.99
CA GLN A 461 25.47 2.94 13.39
C GLN A 461 24.02 3.41 13.63
N PRO A 462 23.80 4.70 13.88
CA PRO A 462 22.46 5.23 14.09
C PRO A 462 21.67 5.20 12.78
N LYS A 463 20.34 5.20 12.89
CA LYS A 463 19.46 5.34 11.72
C LYS A 463 19.78 6.66 11.00
N ARG A 464 20.11 6.59 9.71
CA ARG A 464 20.37 7.75 8.84
C ARG A 464 19.27 7.87 7.79
N ASN A 465 19.15 9.03 7.16
CA ASN A 465 18.25 9.20 6.03
C ASN A 465 18.77 8.39 4.83
N MET A 466 18.23 7.19 4.66
CA MET A 466 18.58 6.29 3.56
C MET A 466 17.78 6.60 2.28
N GLY A 467 16.95 7.65 2.24
CA GLY A 467 16.02 7.94 1.14
C GLY A 467 16.67 8.04 -0.25
N ARG A 468 17.96 8.40 -0.34
CA ARG A 468 18.71 8.43 -1.61
C ARG A 468 19.32 7.06 -2.00
N MET A 469 19.51 6.19 -1.03
CA MET A 469 20.16 4.87 -1.15
C MET A 469 19.15 3.71 -1.10
N VAL A 470 17.85 4.00 -1.13
CA VAL A 470 16.79 3.00 -1.21
C VAL A 470 16.85 2.28 -2.57
N LYS A 471 16.50 0.99 -2.56
CA LYS A 471 16.15 0.26 -3.79
C LYS A 471 14.85 0.86 -4.35
N TRP A 472 14.99 1.80 -5.27
CA TRP A 472 13.84 2.48 -5.88
C TRP A 472 12.85 1.47 -6.49
N PRO A 473 11.54 1.61 -6.23
CA PRO A 473 10.51 0.79 -6.87
C PRO A 473 10.67 0.79 -8.40
N GLU A 474 10.34 -0.32 -9.04
CA GLU A 474 10.62 -0.54 -10.46
C GLU A 474 10.03 0.53 -11.38
N TYR A 475 8.77 0.92 -11.17
CA TYR A 475 8.13 1.98 -11.96
C TYR A 475 8.89 3.32 -11.86
N VAL A 476 9.38 3.69 -10.67
CA VAL A 476 10.20 4.90 -10.47
C VAL A 476 11.51 4.79 -11.24
N ARG A 477 12.14 3.60 -11.23
CA ARG A 477 13.37 3.35 -11.99
C ARG A 477 13.14 3.51 -13.48
N LEU A 478 12.09 2.91 -14.04
CA LEU A 478 11.74 3.01 -15.46
C LEU A 478 11.43 4.45 -15.88
N GLN A 479 10.62 5.18 -15.11
CA GLN A 479 10.32 6.60 -15.38
C GLN A 479 11.59 7.47 -15.32
N ARG A 480 12.46 7.23 -14.32
CA ARG A 480 13.76 7.93 -14.22
C ARG A 480 14.67 7.57 -15.37
N GLN A 481 14.74 6.30 -15.79
CA GLN A 481 15.53 5.86 -16.93
C GLN A 481 15.04 6.52 -18.23
N ARG A 482 13.73 6.56 -18.49
CA ARG A 482 13.14 7.29 -19.63
C ARG A 482 13.52 8.78 -19.61
N LYS A 483 13.41 9.43 -18.44
CA LYS A 483 13.80 10.85 -18.30
C LYS A 483 15.29 11.07 -18.49
N ILE A 484 16.13 10.19 -17.93
CA ILE A 484 17.59 10.25 -18.07
C ILE A 484 17.97 10.05 -19.53
N LEU A 485 17.37 9.08 -20.23
CA LEU A 485 17.62 8.85 -21.64
C LEU A 485 17.35 10.10 -22.47
N ASN A 486 16.21 10.77 -22.23
CA ASN A 486 15.87 12.03 -22.91
C ASN A 486 16.86 13.18 -22.59
N MET A 487 17.40 13.23 -21.36
CA MET A 487 18.45 14.20 -21.02
C MET A 487 19.81 13.89 -21.68
N ARG A 488 20.10 12.61 -21.96
CA ARG A 488 21.38 12.13 -22.49
C ARG A 488 21.47 12.23 -23.99
N LEU A 489 20.41 11.82 -24.68
CA LEU A 489 20.33 11.89 -26.14
C LEU A 489 20.29 13.34 -26.59
N LYS A 490 20.78 13.60 -27.79
CA LYS A 490 20.60 14.90 -28.45
C LYS A 490 19.14 15.01 -28.89
N VAL A 491 18.44 16.03 -28.43
CA VAL A 491 17.02 16.24 -28.69
C VAL A 491 16.85 17.32 -29.76
N PRO A 492 16.04 17.09 -30.82
CA PRO A 492 15.78 18.08 -31.85
C PRO A 492 15.28 19.41 -31.28
N PRO A 493 15.68 20.57 -31.83
CA PRO A 493 15.29 21.90 -31.34
C PRO A 493 13.78 22.11 -31.22
N ALA A 494 13.01 21.52 -32.16
CA ALA A 494 11.55 21.58 -32.15
C ALA A 494 10.89 20.94 -30.91
N ILE A 495 11.56 19.98 -30.28
CA ILE A 495 11.12 19.37 -29.01
C ILE A 495 11.77 20.09 -27.83
N ALA A 496 13.05 20.46 -27.97
CA ALA A 496 13.81 21.13 -26.91
C ALA A 496 13.19 22.46 -26.46
N GLN A 497 12.54 23.21 -27.35
CA GLN A 497 11.83 24.45 -27.00
C GLN A 497 10.79 24.26 -25.89
N PHE A 498 10.18 23.07 -25.76
CA PHE A 498 9.20 22.78 -24.69
C PHE A 498 9.82 22.71 -23.30
N GLN A 499 11.15 22.57 -23.19
CA GLN A 499 11.85 22.67 -21.90
C GLN A 499 11.96 24.13 -21.42
N GLN A 500 11.88 25.10 -22.34
CA GLN A 500 11.91 26.52 -22.04
C GLN A 500 10.49 27.02 -21.79
N THR A 501 10.14 27.08 -20.51
CA THR A 501 8.82 27.51 -20.06
C THR A 501 8.82 28.94 -19.57
N LEU A 502 7.69 29.60 -19.72
CA LEU A 502 7.43 30.96 -19.30
C LEU A 502 7.81 31.14 -17.82
N ASP A 503 8.42 32.28 -17.50
CA ASP A 503 8.87 32.56 -16.14
C ASP A 503 7.68 32.59 -15.16
N ARG A 504 7.98 32.40 -13.87
CA ARG A 504 6.94 32.21 -12.85
C ARG A 504 6.01 33.42 -12.72
N ASN A 505 6.53 34.63 -12.89
CA ASN A 505 5.79 35.86 -12.64
C ASN A 505 4.83 36.17 -13.79
N THR A 506 5.32 36.12 -15.03
CA THR A 506 4.47 36.31 -16.22
C THR A 506 3.46 35.18 -16.37
N ALA A 507 3.82 33.94 -16.03
CA ALA A 507 2.87 32.83 -15.99
C ALA A 507 1.75 33.08 -14.96
N ALA A 508 2.06 33.58 -13.76
CA ALA A 508 1.04 33.91 -12.76
C ALA A 508 0.09 35.01 -13.25
N GLN A 509 0.61 36.05 -13.92
CA GLN A 509 -0.20 37.09 -14.54
C GLN A 509 -1.13 36.53 -15.62
N ALA A 510 -0.61 35.64 -16.49
CA ALA A 510 -1.40 34.95 -17.51
C ALA A 510 -2.55 34.14 -16.89
N PHE A 511 -2.29 33.33 -15.86
CA PHE A 511 -3.33 32.53 -15.20
C PHE A 511 -4.35 33.37 -14.42
N LYS A 512 -3.94 34.52 -13.86
CA LYS A 512 -4.85 35.46 -13.22
C LYS A 512 -5.83 36.04 -14.24
N LEU A 513 -5.33 36.46 -15.41
CA LEU A 513 -6.17 36.94 -16.51
C LEU A 513 -7.12 35.84 -17.01
N LEU A 514 -6.61 34.64 -17.31
CA LEU A 514 -7.43 33.51 -17.79
C LEU A 514 -8.53 33.10 -16.82
N THR A 515 -8.31 33.26 -15.52
CA THR A 515 -9.30 32.95 -14.48
C THR A 515 -10.51 33.89 -14.52
N LYS A 516 -10.38 35.11 -15.07
CA LYS A 516 -11.53 35.99 -15.33
C LYS A 516 -12.39 35.49 -16.50
N TYR A 517 -11.81 34.74 -17.44
CA TYR A 517 -12.41 34.31 -18.70
C TYR A 517 -12.73 32.81 -18.75
N ARG A 518 -13.01 32.18 -17.60
CA ARG A 518 -13.31 30.75 -17.56
C ARG A 518 -14.59 30.43 -18.33
N PRO A 519 -14.62 29.32 -19.09
CA PRO A 519 -15.85 28.85 -19.71
C PRO A 519 -16.86 28.40 -18.65
N GLU A 520 -18.15 28.49 -18.99
CA GLU A 520 -19.26 28.10 -18.11
C GLU A 520 -19.13 26.66 -17.60
N THR A 521 -19.46 26.44 -16.32
CA THR A 521 -19.62 25.09 -15.80
C THR A 521 -20.92 24.45 -16.31
N LYS A 522 -21.08 23.14 -16.11
CA LYS A 522 -22.34 22.46 -16.45
C LYS A 522 -23.54 23.00 -15.66
N ALA A 523 -23.32 23.47 -14.43
CA ALA A 523 -24.35 24.07 -13.59
C ALA A 523 -24.77 25.45 -14.14
N ASP A 524 -23.81 26.33 -14.40
CA ASP A 524 -24.06 27.67 -14.96
C ASP A 524 -24.78 27.58 -16.31
N LYS A 525 -24.37 26.61 -17.15
CA LYS A 525 -25.02 26.35 -18.43
C LYS A 525 -26.48 25.92 -18.26
N LYS A 526 -26.77 25.08 -17.26
CA LYS A 526 -28.16 24.63 -16.97
C LYS A 526 -29.01 25.82 -16.55
N GLU A 527 -28.50 26.68 -15.68
CA GLU A 527 -29.21 27.90 -15.24
C GLU A 527 -29.45 28.88 -16.38
N ARG A 528 -28.45 29.10 -17.24
CA ARG A 528 -28.60 29.97 -18.41
C ARG A 528 -29.66 29.43 -19.37
N LEU A 529 -29.63 28.13 -19.69
CA LEU A 529 -30.63 27.52 -20.56
C LEU A 529 -32.04 27.60 -19.97
N LEU A 530 -32.18 27.47 -18.65
CA LEU A 530 -33.46 27.62 -17.97
C LEU A 530 -33.97 29.07 -18.09
N LYS A 531 -33.10 30.06 -17.82
CA LYS A 531 -33.43 31.50 -17.97
C LYS A 531 -33.77 31.88 -19.42
N GLU A 532 -33.03 31.33 -20.38
CA GLU A 532 -33.33 31.51 -21.81
C GLU A 532 -34.69 30.90 -22.16
N ALA A 533 -34.96 29.67 -21.71
CA ALA A 533 -36.23 29.00 -21.97
C ALA A 533 -37.42 29.76 -21.38
N THR A 534 -37.32 30.25 -20.14
CA THR A 534 -38.39 31.04 -19.51
C THR A 534 -38.62 32.36 -20.23
N ALA A 535 -37.56 33.07 -20.59
CA ALA A 535 -37.69 34.37 -21.26
C ALA A 535 -38.19 34.26 -22.71
N VAL A 536 -37.84 33.18 -23.42
CA VAL A 536 -38.41 32.89 -24.74
C VAL A 536 -39.90 32.52 -24.62
N ALA A 537 -40.30 31.81 -23.56
CA ALA A 537 -41.72 31.54 -23.29
C ALA A 537 -42.52 32.84 -23.01
N GLU A 538 -41.87 33.83 -22.40
CA GLU A 538 -42.41 35.19 -22.19
C GLU A 538 -42.36 36.08 -23.45
N GLY A 539 -41.94 35.57 -24.60
CA GLY A 539 -41.91 36.30 -25.88
C GLY A 539 -40.69 37.21 -26.09
N LYS A 540 -39.67 37.14 -25.22
CA LYS A 540 -38.42 37.91 -25.38
C LYS A 540 -37.44 37.16 -26.30
N LYS A 541 -36.61 37.90 -27.06
CA LYS A 541 -35.58 37.27 -27.89
C LYS A 541 -34.44 36.75 -27.03
N LYS A 542 -33.85 35.62 -27.46
CA LYS A 542 -32.73 34.96 -26.78
C LYS A 542 -31.51 35.88 -26.55
N GLU A 543 -31.25 36.77 -27.51
CA GLU A 543 -30.11 37.67 -27.53
C GLU A 543 -30.19 38.77 -26.46
N ASP A 544 -31.42 39.15 -26.06
CA ASP A 544 -31.66 40.15 -25.02
C ASP A 544 -31.36 39.61 -23.61
N VAL A 545 -31.48 38.28 -23.45
CA VAL A 545 -31.37 37.57 -22.17
C VAL A 545 -29.95 37.06 -21.92
N SER A 546 -29.25 36.63 -22.97
CA SER A 546 -27.89 36.09 -22.87
C SER A 546 -26.94 36.73 -23.89
N LYS A 547 -26.09 37.65 -23.41
CA LYS A 547 -25.02 38.26 -24.22
C LYS A 547 -23.92 37.24 -24.56
N LYS A 548 -23.25 37.43 -25.71
CA LYS A 548 -22.11 36.60 -26.15
C LYS A 548 -21.03 36.51 -25.05
N PRO A 549 -20.68 35.31 -24.56
CA PRO A 549 -19.74 35.20 -23.45
C PRO A 549 -18.28 35.32 -23.94
N TYR A 550 -17.49 36.11 -23.21
CA TYR A 550 -16.03 36.15 -23.37
C TYR A 550 -15.42 34.98 -22.61
N THR A 551 -14.95 33.97 -23.35
CA THR A 551 -14.43 32.73 -22.76
C THR A 551 -13.11 32.36 -23.40
N VAL A 552 -12.19 31.82 -22.60
CA VAL A 552 -11.01 31.11 -23.10
C VAL A 552 -11.46 29.94 -23.97
N LYS A 553 -10.90 29.83 -25.17
CA LYS A 553 -11.15 28.71 -26.08
C LYS A 553 -10.16 27.60 -25.79
N TYR A 554 -10.64 26.36 -25.86
CA TYR A 554 -9.87 25.18 -25.53
C TYR A 554 -10.22 24.03 -26.48
N GLY A 555 -9.35 23.01 -26.49
CA GLY A 555 -9.43 21.88 -27.42
C GLY A 555 -8.53 22.09 -28.62
N LEU A 556 -7.70 21.09 -28.94
CA LEU A 556 -6.62 21.22 -29.91
C LEU A 556 -7.14 21.67 -31.29
N ASN A 557 -8.10 20.94 -31.87
CA ASN A 557 -8.64 21.24 -33.20
C ASN A 557 -9.29 22.63 -33.27
N HIS A 558 -10.02 23.00 -32.22
CA HIS A 558 -10.67 24.31 -32.15
C HIS A 558 -9.65 25.44 -32.05
N VAL A 559 -8.61 25.28 -31.21
CA VAL A 559 -7.52 26.26 -31.09
C VAL A 559 -6.75 26.39 -32.41
N VAL A 560 -6.44 25.28 -33.08
CA VAL A 560 -5.77 25.29 -34.40
C VAL A 560 -6.57 26.08 -35.42
N ALA A 561 -7.88 25.79 -35.55
CA ALA A 561 -8.75 26.51 -36.47
C ALA A 561 -8.81 28.02 -36.19
N LEU A 562 -8.77 28.42 -34.91
CA LEU A 562 -8.77 29.84 -34.54
C LEU A 562 -7.43 30.54 -34.84
N ILE A 563 -6.31 29.81 -34.75
CA ILE A 563 -4.99 30.35 -35.12
C ILE A 563 -4.88 30.51 -36.64
N GLU A 564 -5.34 29.52 -37.41
CA GLU A 564 -5.43 29.60 -38.87
C GLU A 564 -6.34 30.73 -39.33
N ALA A 565 -7.44 30.98 -38.62
CA ALA A 565 -8.32 32.12 -38.89
C ALA A 565 -7.76 33.47 -38.41
N LYS A 566 -6.58 33.53 -37.78
CA LYS A 566 -6.00 34.72 -37.13
C LYS A 566 -6.94 35.43 -36.15
N LYS A 567 -7.85 34.67 -35.51
CA LYS A 567 -8.82 35.18 -34.52
C LYS A 567 -8.29 35.15 -33.08
N THR A 568 -7.07 34.65 -32.87
CA THR A 568 -6.47 34.46 -31.55
C THR A 568 -5.53 35.61 -31.21
N SER A 569 -5.64 36.11 -29.99
CA SER A 569 -4.78 37.16 -29.44
C SER A 569 -3.57 36.59 -28.70
N LEU A 570 -3.72 35.43 -28.06
CA LEU A 570 -2.67 34.75 -27.31
C LEU A 570 -2.96 33.25 -27.23
N VAL A 571 -1.94 32.43 -27.46
CA VAL A 571 -2.01 30.96 -27.33
C VAL A 571 -1.08 30.48 -26.22
N LEU A 572 -1.58 29.64 -25.33
CA LEU A 572 -0.79 28.97 -24.30
C LEU A 572 -0.71 27.48 -24.55
N ILE A 573 0.53 27.01 -24.57
CA ILE A 573 0.88 25.64 -24.92
C ILE A 573 1.53 24.98 -23.69
N PRO A 574 1.03 23.84 -23.19
CA PRO A 574 1.66 23.13 -22.08
C PRO A 574 2.92 22.38 -22.52
N ASN A 575 3.86 22.20 -21.60
CA ASN A 575 5.14 21.53 -21.87
C ASN A 575 5.16 20.00 -21.67
N ASP A 576 4.13 19.42 -21.06
CA ASP A 576 4.06 18.04 -20.58
C ASP A 576 2.94 17.22 -21.28
N VAL A 577 2.61 17.59 -22.52
CA VAL A 577 1.70 16.80 -23.37
C VAL A 577 2.43 15.58 -23.91
N ASP A 578 1.73 14.45 -23.86
CA ASP A 578 2.20 13.14 -24.32
C ASP A 578 1.00 12.49 -25.01
N PRO A 579 1.08 12.06 -26.28
CA PRO A 579 2.22 12.19 -27.21
C PRO A 579 2.54 13.65 -27.60
N ILE A 580 3.83 13.98 -27.78
CA ILE A 580 4.30 15.35 -28.04
C ILE A 580 3.93 15.84 -29.45
N GLU A 581 3.70 14.91 -30.37
CA GLU A 581 3.30 15.11 -31.76
C GLU A 581 2.02 15.93 -31.89
N LEU A 582 1.13 15.83 -30.89
CA LEU A 582 -0.12 16.62 -30.83
C LEU A 582 0.12 18.13 -30.72
N VAL A 583 1.29 18.54 -30.25
CA VAL A 583 1.56 19.93 -29.86
C VAL A 583 2.82 20.49 -30.54
N ILE A 584 3.71 19.62 -31.01
CA ILE A 584 5.01 20.00 -31.60
C ILE A 584 4.89 21.01 -32.76
N PHE A 585 3.81 20.94 -33.54
CA PHE A 585 3.57 21.82 -34.68
C PHE A 585 2.98 23.19 -34.29
N LEU A 586 2.37 23.33 -33.10
CA LEU A 586 1.67 24.55 -32.71
C LEU A 586 2.57 25.79 -32.67
N PRO A 587 3.81 25.76 -32.13
CA PRO A 587 4.71 26.92 -32.20
C PRO A 587 5.04 27.34 -33.63
N ALA A 588 5.17 26.40 -34.57
CA ALA A 588 5.41 26.71 -35.97
C ALA A 588 4.18 27.34 -36.63
N LEU A 589 2.99 26.81 -36.34
CA LEU A 589 1.72 27.32 -36.82
C LEU A 589 1.43 28.74 -36.28
N CYS A 590 1.64 28.98 -34.99
CA CYS A 590 1.49 30.31 -34.39
C CYS A 590 2.42 31.34 -35.04
N ARG A 591 3.69 30.98 -35.30
CA ARG A 591 4.65 31.86 -35.99
C ARG A 591 4.22 32.18 -37.41
N LYS A 592 3.82 31.17 -38.19
CA LYS A 592 3.37 31.37 -39.57
C LYS A 592 2.15 32.29 -39.65
N MET A 593 1.25 32.21 -38.66
CA MET A 593 0.04 33.03 -38.61
C MET A 593 0.22 34.38 -37.89
N GLY A 594 1.40 34.66 -37.34
CA GLY A 594 1.70 35.91 -36.61
C GLY A 594 1.04 36.00 -35.24
N VAL A 595 0.66 34.86 -34.65
CA VAL A 595 -0.02 34.78 -33.35
C VAL A 595 0.99 34.61 -32.22
N PRO A 596 0.98 35.46 -31.17
CA PRO A 596 1.83 35.29 -30.00
C PRO A 596 1.51 34.01 -29.25
N TYR A 597 2.54 33.25 -28.87
CA TYR A 597 2.40 32.01 -28.13
C TYR A 597 3.39 31.94 -26.97
N ALA A 598 3.02 31.23 -25.91
CA ALA A 598 3.92 30.90 -24.81
C ALA A 598 3.82 29.43 -24.41
N ILE A 599 4.96 28.86 -24.00
CA ILE A 599 5.02 27.51 -23.44
C ILE A 599 4.96 27.59 -21.92
N VAL A 600 4.01 26.89 -21.29
CA VAL A 600 3.72 26.99 -19.86
C VAL A 600 3.85 25.63 -19.17
N LYS A 601 4.26 25.63 -17.90
CA LYS A 601 4.35 24.42 -17.10
C LYS A 601 2.97 23.84 -16.77
N GLY A 602 2.72 22.60 -17.20
CA GLY A 602 1.64 21.74 -16.73
C GLY A 602 0.30 21.89 -17.48
N LYS A 603 -0.07 20.88 -18.27
CA LYS A 603 -1.38 20.73 -18.94
C LYS A 603 -2.53 20.63 -17.94
N ALA A 604 -2.26 20.12 -16.74
CA ALA A 604 -3.21 20.08 -15.63
C ALA A 604 -3.57 21.50 -15.16
N ARG A 605 -2.58 22.41 -15.07
CA ARG A 605 -2.83 23.81 -14.68
C ARG A 605 -3.71 24.52 -15.69
N LEU A 606 -3.47 24.31 -16.99
CA LEU A 606 -4.36 24.81 -18.04
C LEU A 606 -5.76 24.17 -17.96
N GLY A 607 -5.85 22.87 -17.67
CA GLY A 607 -7.11 22.16 -17.46
C GLY A 607 -7.99 22.78 -16.37
N THR A 608 -7.40 23.18 -15.24
CA THR A 608 -8.15 23.79 -14.13
C THR A 608 -8.88 25.08 -14.51
N VAL A 609 -8.34 25.86 -15.45
CA VAL A 609 -8.97 27.08 -15.96
C VAL A 609 -10.27 26.77 -16.69
N VAL A 610 -10.34 25.64 -17.39
CA VAL A 610 -11.48 25.27 -18.25
C VAL A 610 -12.34 24.15 -17.67
N HIS A 611 -12.23 23.90 -16.36
CA HIS A 611 -12.96 22.84 -15.66
C HIS A 611 -12.74 21.44 -16.27
N LYS A 612 -11.52 21.15 -16.72
CA LYS A 612 -11.08 19.84 -17.23
C LYS A 612 -9.86 19.33 -16.45
N LYS A 613 -9.64 18.01 -16.47
CA LYS A 613 -8.43 17.42 -15.86
C LYS A 613 -7.16 17.94 -16.54
N THR A 614 -7.20 18.08 -17.86
CA THR A 614 -6.09 18.56 -18.69
C THR A 614 -6.61 19.39 -19.86
N ALA A 615 -5.77 20.29 -20.38
CA ALA A 615 -6.01 20.98 -21.65
C ALA A 615 -4.72 20.97 -22.47
N ALA A 616 -4.81 20.61 -23.75
CA ALA A 616 -3.66 20.52 -24.66
C ALA A 616 -3.22 21.87 -25.24
N ALA A 617 -4.13 22.84 -25.29
CA ALA A 617 -3.87 24.23 -25.65
C ALA A 617 -5.01 25.11 -25.13
N LEU A 618 -4.71 26.36 -24.77
CA LEU A 618 -5.70 27.40 -24.50
C LEU A 618 -5.45 28.59 -25.41
N ALA A 619 -6.52 29.21 -25.90
CA ALA A 619 -6.43 30.42 -26.71
C ALA A 619 -7.38 31.49 -26.19
N LEU A 620 -6.87 32.73 -26.13
CA LEU A 620 -7.69 33.93 -26.00
C LEU A 620 -8.00 34.47 -27.40
N THR A 621 -9.25 34.87 -27.60
CA THR A 621 -9.73 35.43 -28.89
C THR A 621 -10.02 36.91 -28.69
N GLU A 622 -10.97 37.20 -27.81
CA GLU A 622 -11.36 38.54 -27.39
C GLU A 622 -11.32 38.64 -25.87
N VAL A 623 -11.01 39.84 -25.37
CA VAL A 623 -10.94 40.20 -23.95
C VAL A 623 -11.75 41.48 -23.77
N ARG A 624 -12.36 41.68 -22.59
CA ARG A 624 -13.15 42.89 -22.29
C ARG A 624 -12.27 44.13 -22.38
N ALA A 625 -12.88 45.29 -22.63
CA ALA A 625 -12.15 46.55 -22.79
C ALA A 625 -11.23 46.87 -21.60
N GLU A 626 -11.70 46.61 -20.37
CA GLU A 626 -10.98 46.83 -19.10
C GLU A 626 -9.66 46.04 -19.02
N ASP A 627 -9.65 44.80 -19.51
CA ASP A 627 -8.51 43.88 -19.41
C ASP A 627 -7.57 43.96 -20.63
N LYS A 628 -7.89 44.79 -21.64
CA LYS A 628 -7.11 44.90 -22.89
C LYS A 628 -5.69 45.41 -22.63
N ALA A 629 -5.52 46.33 -21.67
CA ALA A 629 -4.21 46.83 -21.27
C ALA A 629 -3.37 45.75 -20.55
N GLU A 630 -3.98 44.94 -19.68
CA GLU A 630 -3.31 43.81 -19.02
C GLU A 630 -2.86 42.77 -20.05
N LEU A 631 -3.73 42.42 -21.01
CA LEU A 631 -3.39 41.49 -22.08
C LEU A 631 -2.26 42.01 -22.97
N SER A 632 -2.27 43.29 -23.34
CA SER A 632 -1.22 43.88 -24.19
C SER A 632 0.16 43.79 -23.54
N LYS A 633 0.28 44.12 -22.25
CA LYS A 633 1.53 43.98 -21.48
C LYS A 633 2.01 42.53 -21.44
N LEU A 634 1.08 41.59 -21.22
CA LEU A 634 1.40 40.16 -21.19
C LEU A 634 1.87 39.65 -22.56
N VAL A 635 1.18 40.03 -23.63
CA VAL A 635 1.54 39.66 -25.01
C VAL A 635 2.92 40.21 -25.38
N GLN A 636 3.25 41.44 -24.98
CA GLN A 636 4.56 42.03 -25.22
C GLN A 636 5.69 41.22 -24.55
N ALA A 637 5.54 40.91 -23.26
CA ALA A 637 6.52 40.09 -22.53
C ALA A 637 6.66 38.67 -23.14
N ILE A 638 5.57 38.10 -23.63
CA ILE A 638 5.57 36.78 -24.28
C ILE A 638 6.28 36.81 -25.64
N LYS A 639 6.06 37.86 -26.45
CA LYS A 639 6.73 38.02 -27.75
C LYS A 639 8.25 38.05 -27.58
N GLU A 640 8.74 38.86 -26.65
CA GLU A 640 10.17 38.98 -26.31
C GLU A 640 10.79 37.65 -25.84
N GLY A 641 9.99 36.81 -25.16
CA GLY A 641 10.42 35.51 -24.67
C GLY A 641 10.40 34.37 -25.71
N TYR A 642 9.46 34.39 -26.65
CA TYR A 642 9.15 33.24 -27.51
C TYR A 642 9.14 33.57 -29.00
N THR A 643 8.39 34.58 -29.42
CA THR A 643 8.22 34.89 -30.84
C THR A 643 9.51 35.42 -31.44
N ASP A 644 10.17 36.34 -30.74
CA ASP A 644 11.39 37.00 -31.22
C ASP A 644 12.62 36.08 -31.10
N LYS A 645 12.62 35.19 -30.10
CA LYS A 645 13.69 34.20 -29.86
C LYS A 645 13.50 32.87 -30.60
N ALA A 646 12.54 32.79 -31.50
CA ALA A 646 12.18 31.55 -32.16
C ALA A 646 13.30 31.00 -33.07
N GLU A 647 14.02 31.88 -33.78
CA GLU A 647 15.13 31.47 -34.65
C GLU A 647 16.34 30.99 -33.85
N GLU A 648 16.64 31.63 -32.71
CA GLU A 648 17.68 31.15 -31.79
C GLU A 648 17.31 29.77 -31.23
N SER A 649 16.06 29.62 -30.79
CA SER A 649 15.52 28.35 -30.26
C SER A 649 15.57 27.23 -31.30
N ARG A 650 15.36 27.53 -32.59
CA ARG A 650 15.44 26.55 -33.69
C ARG A 650 16.86 26.05 -33.95
N ARG A 651 17.89 26.84 -33.62
CA ARG A 651 19.31 26.45 -33.79
C ARG A 651 19.84 25.69 -32.59
N LYS A 652 19.21 25.83 -31.42
CA LYS A 652 19.67 25.24 -30.16
C LYS A 652 19.16 23.82 -29.98
N TRP A 653 20.06 22.85 -30.11
CA TRP A 653 19.76 21.46 -29.75
C TRP A 653 19.67 21.28 -28.24
N GLY A 654 18.76 20.41 -27.80
CA GLY A 654 18.60 20.03 -26.41
C GLY A 654 19.37 18.75 -26.05
N GLY A 655 19.40 18.43 -24.75
CA GLY A 655 19.98 17.19 -24.24
C GLY A 655 21.51 17.20 -24.20
N GLY A 656 22.13 16.02 -24.28
CA GLY A 656 23.59 15.86 -24.11
C GLY A 656 24.09 16.09 -22.68
N ILE A 657 23.22 16.07 -21.68
CA ILE A 657 23.56 16.38 -20.29
C ILE A 657 24.15 15.15 -19.62
N MET A 658 25.44 15.22 -19.30
CA MET A 658 26.11 14.15 -18.56
C MET A 658 25.67 14.08 -17.09
N GLY A 659 25.90 12.93 -16.45
CA GLY A 659 25.46 12.67 -15.09
C GLY A 659 26.41 13.30 -14.08
N ALA A 660 25.89 13.66 -12.91
CA ALA A 660 26.66 14.36 -11.88
C ALA A 660 28.00 13.70 -11.53
N LYS A 661 28.06 12.36 -11.46
CA LYS A 661 29.32 11.62 -11.20
C LYS A 661 30.35 11.78 -12.33
N SER A 662 29.89 11.72 -13.58
CA SER A 662 30.73 11.88 -14.77
C SER A 662 31.20 13.33 -14.93
N GLN A 663 30.30 14.31 -14.74
CA GLN A 663 30.66 15.73 -14.71
C GLN A 663 31.67 16.05 -13.59
N ALA A 664 31.50 15.47 -12.40
CA ALA A 664 32.44 15.66 -11.30
C ALA A 664 33.81 15.04 -11.60
N ALA A 665 33.84 13.88 -12.25
CA ALA A 665 35.09 13.25 -12.69
C ALA A 665 35.82 14.09 -13.74
N GLU A 666 35.11 14.60 -14.74
CA GLU A 666 35.68 15.52 -15.74
C GLU A 666 36.17 16.82 -15.12
N ARG A 667 35.39 17.42 -14.21
CA ARG A 667 35.82 18.63 -13.50
C ARG A 667 37.10 18.38 -12.73
N LYS A 668 37.19 17.26 -11.99
CA LYS A 668 38.41 16.88 -11.27
C LYS A 668 39.60 16.66 -12.23
N LYS A 669 39.36 16.12 -13.42
CA LYS A 669 40.39 15.96 -14.47
C LYS A 669 40.86 17.31 -15.00
N LYS A 670 39.92 18.24 -15.27
CA LYS A 670 40.23 19.62 -15.71
C LYS A 670 41.02 20.38 -14.64
N GLU A 671 40.57 20.36 -13.39
CA GLU A 671 41.28 20.98 -12.26
C GLU A 671 42.70 20.43 -12.10
N ARG A 672 42.91 19.13 -12.36
CA ARG A 672 44.25 18.53 -12.34
C ARG A 672 45.11 19.05 -13.49
N ALA A 673 44.60 19.01 -14.72
CA ALA A 673 45.32 19.51 -15.89
C ALA A 673 45.66 21.00 -15.76
N GLU A 674 44.75 21.83 -15.24
CA GLU A 674 44.99 23.25 -14.97
C GLU A 674 46.07 23.47 -13.90
N ARG A 675 46.19 22.57 -12.91
CA ARG A 675 47.29 22.60 -11.94
C ARG A 675 48.61 22.18 -12.57
N GLU A 676 48.61 21.17 -13.43
CA GLU A 676 49.79 20.68 -14.14
C GLU A 676 50.32 21.70 -15.17
N ILE A 677 49.46 22.54 -15.75
CA ILE A 677 49.86 23.63 -16.67
C ILE A 677 50.36 24.88 -15.92
N LYS A 678 49.97 25.04 -14.64
CA LYS A 678 50.41 26.16 -13.78
C LYS A 678 51.75 25.93 -13.08
N ILE A 679 52.25 24.69 -13.13
CA ILE A 679 53.62 24.30 -12.72
C ILE A 679 54.46 24.32 -14.00
#